data_AF-A0A7L6BC10-F1
#
_entry.id   AF-A0A7L6BC10-F1
#
_cell.length_a   1.000
_cell.length_b   1.000
_cell.length_c   1.000
_cell.angle_alpha   90.00
_cell.angle_beta   90.00
_cell.angle_gamma   90.00
#
_symmetry.space_group_name_H-M   'P 1'
#
loop_
_entity.id
_entity.type
_entity.pdbx_description
1 polymer ?
#
loop_
_entity_poly.entity_id
_entity_poly.type
_entity_poly.pdbx_seq_one_letter_code
_entity_poly.pdbx_strand_id
1 'polypeptide(L)'
;MRDALRRWAADRGTVRVLSRKGPMRGYTDAYLFVVKLDSPAGPGRIGSRKLLVKVHPAGGDGPSGARRHEQAQRDAPGFAERHMVKPHFGGYPVDDDRHLSFQDLANGGDAVRTLDQVEDDDHLVVAYRTVAGILLHDWNGVTEPAGPPTATTTVREYVRRELTATGALREVAAKAGRLGRDDLDRDWLDVDGRRRPNPLRLAEAGGPVGDVEIEYVHGFSHGDLHGGNLLFAARRDGTVRPETFTMVDLDRYESAAPLTRDLVTLLVSTVLRWVAPRPGPDGDRPDGLPRKQAVALLDYLVDPDRPAPSSLPPALAELVRLTHEEGARYAASGNWREDWGTQYRLSLLAQALTAVTYDNLDREGRWWCFRLAAYAAEAIHAELAVDADTRFDQTPVLDLTAHVDRATDRWHGTAGPGRHRAGTGLPRNATPAGVDPDGSGGPVAHRNRGRYAAVSRPGAVLRRWVGRPAGGTGRRRLTMAVLAALGGSLVAQLVPGSASDRDVRPPVAVPPSSRTETPPSSRSGDRGPVPSEPLDPGAKLVQIAERVQRMAEPPSRGRYAFTCLRVWSPEDLALGSDDLMRYQEERLWWTRERSGRRTVHDVDDGRRSRAQEARYDRGELRAVPPDPSADLTELRRQMDVLLRAKPPALRNAAGMLETVAWMYQFRPLTAGQRAALLRWLAEADGIVDGGRYGDRAERYGYAVSARNAAGQWETLLFDEDTGRLLSHVKTSADDTLLAYYLFLDSARTDTIEEAPCGDPATVSSDG
;
A
#
# COMPACT_ATOMS: atom_id res chain seq x y z
N MET A 1 -7.06 -15.29 14.50
CA MET A 1 -8.20 -14.85 13.66
C MET A 1 -9.46 -15.71 13.79
N ARG A 2 -9.48 -16.99 13.33
CA ARG A 2 -10.68 -17.85 13.44
C ARG A 2 -11.22 -17.94 14.87
N ASP A 3 -10.33 -18.03 15.85
CA ASP A 3 -10.73 -18.08 17.25
C ASP A 3 -11.27 -16.74 17.77
N ALA A 4 -10.72 -15.61 17.34
CA ALA A 4 -11.28 -14.29 17.64
C ALA A 4 -12.71 -14.15 17.09
N LEU A 5 -12.94 -14.59 15.84
CA LEU A 5 -14.29 -14.58 15.24
C LEU A 5 -15.26 -15.53 15.97
N ARG A 6 -14.80 -16.71 16.40
CA ARG A 6 -15.60 -17.63 17.23
C ARG A 6 -15.94 -17.04 18.60
N ARG A 7 -14.97 -16.41 19.26
CA ARG A 7 -15.16 -15.72 20.55
C ARG A 7 -16.14 -14.57 20.41
N TRP A 8 -16.01 -13.76 19.36
CA TRP A 8 -16.96 -12.70 19.03
C TRP A 8 -18.38 -13.24 18.80
N ALA A 9 -18.53 -14.41 18.18
CA ALA A 9 -19.83 -15.00 17.88
C ALA A 9 -20.48 -15.75 19.08
N ALA A 10 -19.73 -16.04 20.15
CA ALA A 10 -20.14 -16.99 21.19
C ALA A 10 -21.49 -16.68 21.87
N ASP A 11 -21.83 -15.40 22.01
CA ASP A 11 -23.08 -14.84 22.55
C ASP A 11 -24.07 -14.38 21.46
N ARG A 12 -23.67 -14.41 20.18
CA ARG A 12 -24.42 -13.88 19.04
C ARG A 12 -24.99 -14.98 18.13
N GLY A 13 -24.43 -16.18 18.17
CA GLY A 13 -24.87 -17.33 17.38
C GLY A 13 -23.72 -18.09 16.71
N THR A 14 -23.97 -18.69 15.56
CA THR A 14 -22.95 -19.44 14.82
C THR A 14 -22.44 -18.63 13.64
N VAL A 15 -21.13 -18.47 13.55
CA VAL A 15 -20.47 -17.75 12.46
C VAL A 15 -19.75 -18.72 11.52
N ARG A 16 -19.90 -18.51 10.22
CA ARG A 16 -19.19 -19.26 9.17
C ARG A 16 -18.57 -18.32 8.16
N VAL A 17 -17.28 -18.45 7.91
CA VAL A 17 -16.60 -17.76 6.81
C VAL A 17 -17.11 -18.34 5.48
N LEU A 18 -17.58 -17.48 4.57
CA LEU A 18 -18.22 -17.88 3.31
C LEU A 18 -17.25 -17.97 2.11
N SER A 19 -15.95 -17.76 2.33
CA SER A 19 -14.95 -17.62 1.25
C SER A 19 -15.03 -18.72 0.17
N ARG A 20 -15.12 -18.27 -1.09
CA ARG A 20 -14.76 -19.02 -2.32
C ARG A 20 -13.66 -18.33 -3.13
N LYS A 21 -13.29 -17.10 -2.77
CA LYS A 21 -12.17 -16.34 -3.32
C LYS A 21 -11.34 -15.90 -2.10
N GLY A 22 -10.01 -15.93 -2.21
CA GLY A 22 -9.09 -15.61 -1.12
C GLY A 22 -9.35 -14.23 -0.48
N PRO A 23 -8.66 -13.92 0.63
CA PRO A 23 -8.76 -12.61 1.26
C PRO A 23 -8.50 -11.49 0.22
N MET A 24 -9.42 -10.53 0.13
CA MET A 24 -9.21 -9.35 -0.72
C MET A 24 -8.30 -8.39 0.03
N ARG A 25 -7.18 -7.99 -0.60
CA ARG A 25 -6.28 -6.95 -0.08
C ARG A 25 -6.63 -5.62 -0.72
N GLY A 26 -6.74 -4.57 0.09
CA GLY A 26 -6.89 -3.19 -0.36
C GLY A 26 -5.54 -2.47 -0.43
N TYR A 27 -5.56 -1.13 -0.48
CA TYR A 27 -4.36 -0.27 -0.38
C TYR A 27 -3.74 -0.24 1.02
N THR A 28 -4.40 -0.85 1.99
CA THR A 28 -3.93 -0.97 3.37
C THR A 28 -3.59 -2.43 3.65
N ASP A 29 -2.80 -2.68 4.70
CA ASP A 29 -2.56 -4.03 5.22
C ASP A 29 -3.81 -4.71 5.81
N ALA A 30 -4.97 -4.05 5.70
CA ALA A 30 -6.24 -4.63 6.08
C ALA A 30 -6.67 -5.71 5.08
N TYR A 31 -7.25 -6.78 5.61
CA TYR A 31 -7.81 -7.86 4.80
C TYR A 31 -9.32 -8.01 5.02
N LEU A 32 -10.02 -8.33 3.94
CA LEU A 32 -11.48 -8.40 3.90
C LEU A 32 -11.96 -9.83 3.63
N PHE A 33 -13.00 -10.26 4.33
CA PHE A 33 -13.70 -11.51 4.03
C PHE A 33 -15.18 -11.44 4.41
N VAL A 34 -16.00 -12.33 3.84
CA VAL A 34 -17.43 -12.39 4.13
C VAL A 34 -17.74 -13.52 5.10
N VAL A 35 -18.58 -13.23 6.10
CA VAL A 35 -19.11 -14.21 7.04
C VAL A 35 -20.62 -14.31 6.93
N LYS A 36 -21.17 -15.48 7.27
CA LYS A 36 -22.58 -15.68 7.62
C LYS A 36 -22.68 -15.76 9.13
N LEU A 37 -23.52 -14.92 9.73
CA LEU A 37 -23.90 -15.01 11.13
C LEU A 37 -25.34 -15.53 11.21
N ASP A 38 -25.50 -16.68 11.85
CA ASP A 38 -26.79 -17.29 12.16
C ASP A 38 -27.09 -17.04 13.64
N SER A 39 -28.08 -16.18 13.92
CA SER A 39 -28.46 -15.73 15.27
C SER A 39 -29.87 -16.20 15.64
N PRO A 40 -30.17 -16.45 16.92
CA PRO A 40 -31.55 -16.68 17.37
C PRO A 40 -32.47 -15.49 17.01
N ALA A 41 -33.62 -15.76 16.39
CA ALA A 41 -34.61 -14.76 15.97
C ALA A 41 -35.99 -15.01 16.63
N GLY A 42 -36.00 -15.65 17.80
CA GLY A 42 -37.19 -16.07 18.55
C GLY A 42 -37.27 -17.59 18.74
N PRO A 43 -38.29 -18.09 19.46
CA PRO A 43 -38.43 -19.52 19.75
C PRO A 43 -38.41 -20.39 18.48
N GLY A 44 -37.39 -21.24 18.35
CA GLY A 44 -37.21 -22.14 17.20
C GLY A 44 -36.86 -21.47 15.86
N ARG A 45 -36.57 -20.16 15.84
CA ARG A 45 -36.24 -19.42 14.60
C ARG A 45 -34.78 -18.98 14.60
N ILE A 46 -34.11 -19.15 13.48
CA ILE A 46 -32.74 -18.66 13.23
C ILE A 46 -32.82 -17.60 12.14
N GLY A 47 -32.31 -16.40 12.45
CA GLY A 47 -32.08 -15.34 11.48
C GLY A 47 -30.66 -15.42 10.94
N SER A 48 -30.51 -15.37 9.62
CA SER A 48 -29.22 -15.36 8.95
C SER A 48 -28.91 -13.99 8.39
N ARG A 49 -27.67 -13.49 8.57
CA ARG A 49 -27.16 -12.30 7.88
C ARG A 49 -25.76 -12.54 7.33
N LYS A 50 -25.43 -11.89 6.21
CA LYS A 50 -24.07 -11.83 5.69
C LYS A 50 -23.42 -10.52 6.11
N LEU A 51 -22.15 -10.56 6.49
CA LEU A 51 -21.38 -9.39 6.89
C LEU A 51 -20.04 -9.40 6.16
N LEU A 52 -19.58 -8.22 5.77
CA LEU A 52 -18.18 -8.00 5.44
C LEU A 52 -17.41 -7.79 6.75
N VAL A 53 -16.32 -8.52 6.91
CA VAL A 53 -15.40 -8.37 8.03
C VAL A 53 -14.12 -7.76 7.49
N LYS A 54 -13.75 -6.58 7.99
CA LYS A 54 -12.45 -5.95 7.77
C LYS A 54 -11.58 -6.25 8.98
N VAL A 55 -10.36 -6.68 8.72
CA VAL A 55 -9.37 -6.85 9.78
C VAL A 55 -8.31 -5.79 9.64
N HIS A 56 -8.19 -4.97 10.66
CA HIS A 56 -7.25 -3.87 10.76
C HIS A 56 -5.89 -4.40 11.23
N PRO A 57 -4.77 -3.89 10.68
CA PRO A 57 -3.43 -4.27 11.10
C PRO A 57 -3.15 -3.87 12.55
N ALA A 58 -2.16 -4.54 13.17
CA ALA A 58 -1.71 -4.23 14.51
C ALA A 58 -1.08 -2.83 14.54
N GLY A 59 -1.30 -2.06 15.62
CA GLY A 59 -0.78 -0.70 15.75
C GLY A 59 -1.43 0.35 14.82
N GLY A 60 -2.37 -0.06 13.96
CA GLY A 60 -3.17 0.87 13.16
C GLY A 60 -4.33 1.49 13.92
N ASP A 61 -5.06 2.37 13.26
CA ASP A 61 -6.25 3.08 13.77
C ASP A 61 -7.47 2.17 14.04
N GLY A 62 -7.32 0.84 14.19
CA GLY A 62 -8.41 -0.15 14.17
C GLY A 62 -9.63 0.18 15.06
N PRO A 63 -9.46 0.44 16.37
CA PRO A 63 -10.57 0.85 17.25
C PRO A 63 -11.16 2.21 16.89
N SER A 64 -10.33 3.15 16.45
CA SER A 64 -10.76 4.50 16.06
C SER A 64 -11.51 4.50 14.73
N GLY A 65 -11.14 3.65 13.77
CA GLY A 65 -11.80 3.55 12.46
C GLY A 65 -13.26 3.12 12.58
N ALA A 66 -13.52 2.05 13.32
CA ALA A 66 -14.89 1.60 13.61
C ALA A 66 -15.73 2.70 14.29
N ARG A 67 -15.15 3.44 15.26
CA ARG A 67 -15.82 4.55 15.94
C ARG A 67 -16.07 5.75 15.01
N ARG A 68 -15.15 6.06 14.10
CA ARG A 68 -15.30 7.13 13.10
C ARG A 68 -16.42 6.80 12.11
N HIS A 69 -16.53 5.55 11.67
CA HIS A 69 -17.64 5.11 10.83
C HIS A 69 -18.99 5.22 11.57
N GLU A 70 -19.08 4.77 12.83
CA GLU A 70 -20.28 4.97 13.66
C GLU A 70 -20.59 6.44 13.92
N GLN A 71 -19.57 7.30 14.04
CA GLN A 71 -19.73 8.75 14.17
C GLN A 71 -20.30 9.35 12.89
N ALA A 72 -19.80 8.98 11.71
CA ALA A 72 -20.32 9.43 10.42
C ALA A 72 -21.82 9.15 10.26
N GLN A 73 -22.28 7.97 10.72
CA GLN A 73 -23.69 7.62 10.70
C GLN A 73 -24.54 8.47 11.65
N ARG A 74 -24.01 8.81 12.82
CA ARG A 74 -24.71 9.63 13.81
C ARG A 74 -24.81 11.09 13.38
N ASP A 75 -23.78 11.61 12.72
CA ASP A 75 -23.72 12.99 12.30
C ASP A 75 -24.62 13.29 11.09
N ALA A 76 -24.84 12.30 10.22
CA ALA A 76 -25.68 12.45 9.03
C ALA A 76 -26.55 11.21 8.76
N PRO A 77 -27.55 10.89 9.61
CA PRO A 77 -28.27 9.61 9.55
C PRO A 77 -29.03 9.40 8.24
N GLY A 78 -29.68 10.45 7.70
CA GLY A 78 -30.42 10.35 6.43
C GLY A 78 -29.50 10.10 5.23
N PHE A 79 -28.33 10.74 5.20
CA PHE A 79 -27.32 10.51 4.19
C PHE A 79 -26.70 9.11 4.34
N ALA A 80 -26.37 8.70 5.57
CA ALA A 80 -25.79 7.41 5.87
C ALA A 80 -26.71 6.24 5.46
N GLU A 81 -28.03 6.37 5.65
CA GLU A 81 -29.00 5.37 5.22
C GLU A 81 -28.98 5.14 3.69
N ARG A 82 -28.74 6.19 2.90
CA ARG A 82 -28.75 6.12 1.43
C ARG A 82 -27.38 5.77 0.83
N HIS A 83 -26.31 6.27 1.44
CA HIS A 83 -25.00 6.35 0.81
C HIS A 83 -23.86 5.72 1.60
N MET A 84 -24.10 5.13 2.77
CA MET A 84 -23.04 4.46 3.54
C MET A 84 -23.40 2.99 3.81
N VAL A 85 -22.41 2.11 3.82
CA VAL A 85 -22.59 0.78 4.42
C VAL A 85 -22.87 0.93 5.92
N LYS A 86 -23.65 0.02 6.49
CA LYS A 86 -23.92 0.04 7.92
C LYS A 86 -22.84 -0.69 8.72
N PRO A 87 -22.13 -0.04 9.65
CA PRO A 87 -21.28 -0.74 10.59
C PRO A 87 -22.15 -1.52 11.58
N HIS A 88 -21.66 -2.68 12.00
CA HIS A 88 -22.29 -3.51 13.00
C HIS A 88 -21.27 -3.87 14.10
N PHE A 89 -21.78 -4.02 15.32
CA PHE A 89 -21.06 -4.62 16.45
C PHE A 89 -19.77 -3.92 16.91
N GLY A 90 -19.47 -2.72 16.41
CA GLY A 90 -18.24 -1.99 16.73
C GLY A 90 -16.95 -2.76 16.36
N GLY A 91 -15.83 -2.25 16.85
CA GLY A 91 -14.53 -2.91 16.74
C GLY A 91 -14.39 -4.07 17.74
N TYR A 92 -13.90 -5.23 17.30
CA TYR A 92 -13.60 -6.38 18.16
C TYR A 92 -12.09 -6.68 18.17
N PRO A 93 -11.44 -6.73 19.35
CA PRO A 93 -9.99 -6.95 19.43
C PRO A 93 -9.60 -8.39 19.07
N VAL A 94 -8.38 -8.53 18.56
CA VAL A 94 -7.69 -9.79 18.29
C VAL A 94 -6.45 -9.84 19.20
N ASP A 95 -5.98 -11.04 19.55
CA ASP A 95 -4.91 -11.24 20.55
C ASP A 95 -3.55 -10.62 20.17
N ASP A 96 -3.39 -10.17 18.93
CA ASP A 96 -2.17 -9.56 18.37
C ASP A 96 -2.36 -8.07 18.01
N ASP A 97 -3.14 -7.35 18.82
CA ASP A 97 -3.46 -5.93 18.66
C ASP A 97 -4.19 -5.53 17.35
N ARG A 98 -4.52 -6.52 16.49
CA ARG A 98 -5.43 -6.32 15.37
C ARG A 98 -6.87 -6.16 15.84
N HIS A 99 -7.70 -5.62 14.96
CA HIS A 99 -9.13 -5.42 15.23
C HIS A 99 -9.99 -5.91 14.09
N LEU A 100 -11.17 -6.44 14.39
CA LEU A 100 -12.22 -6.72 13.42
C LEU A 100 -13.22 -5.57 13.42
N SER A 101 -13.62 -5.09 12.25
CA SER A 101 -14.88 -4.36 12.09
C SER A 101 -15.83 -5.15 11.21
N PHE A 102 -17.12 -5.00 11.46
CA PHE A 102 -18.17 -5.70 10.75
C PHE A 102 -19.07 -4.67 10.08
N GLN A 103 -19.46 -4.92 8.85
CA GLN A 103 -20.38 -4.03 8.13
C GLN A 103 -21.28 -4.83 7.18
N ASP A 104 -22.36 -4.19 6.73
CA ASP A 104 -23.19 -4.74 5.67
C ASP A 104 -22.39 -4.89 4.37
N LEU A 105 -22.82 -5.86 3.55
CA LEU A 105 -22.37 -5.92 2.17
C LEU A 105 -23.00 -4.74 1.41
N ALA A 106 -22.18 -3.99 0.68
CA ALA A 106 -22.67 -2.92 -0.18
C ALA A 106 -23.74 -3.43 -1.14
N ASN A 107 -24.75 -2.60 -1.41
CA ASN A 107 -25.89 -2.92 -2.27
C ASN A 107 -26.58 -4.27 -1.92
N GLY A 108 -26.65 -4.63 -0.64
CA GLY A 108 -27.27 -5.89 -0.19
C GLY A 108 -26.52 -7.17 -0.63
N GLY A 109 -25.30 -7.04 -1.14
CA GLY A 109 -24.51 -8.13 -1.72
C GLY A 109 -24.76 -8.38 -3.20
N ASP A 110 -25.53 -7.53 -3.88
CA ASP A 110 -25.62 -7.52 -5.34
C ASP A 110 -24.28 -7.06 -5.96
N ALA A 111 -24.14 -7.26 -7.27
CA ALA A 111 -22.94 -6.85 -8.00
C ALA A 111 -22.73 -5.33 -7.90
N VAL A 112 -21.49 -4.95 -7.62
CA VAL A 112 -21.05 -3.55 -7.57
C VAL A 112 -19.74 -3.39 -8.34
N ARG A 113 -19.46 -2.16 -8.76
CA ARG A 113 -18.17 -1.73 -9.31
C ARG A 113 -17.69 -0.52 -8.54
N THR A 114 -16.39 -0.43 -8.29
CA THR A 114 -15.80 0.81 -7.78
C THR A 114 -15.81 1.87 -8.88
N LEU A 115 -15.74 3.16 -8.55
CA LEU A 115 -15.52 4.21 -9.56
C LEU A 115 -14.24 3.95 -10.37
N ASP A 116 -13.19 3.44 -9.71
CA ASP A 116 -11.92 3.02 -10.35
C ASP A 116 -12.11 1.95 -11.45
N GLN A 117 -13.21 1.20 -11.41
CA GLN A 117 -13.54 0.12 -12.35
C GLN A 117 -14.52 0.56 -13.44
N VAL A 118 -14.94 1.83 -13.46
CA VAL A 118 -15.74 2.39 -14.56
C VAL A 118 -14.78 2.71 -15.70
N GLU A 119 -14.85 1.91 -16.75
CA GLU A 119 -14.00 2.02 -17.95
C GLU A 119 -14.58 2.96 -19.01
N ASP A 120 -15.91 3.07 -19.05
CA ASP A 120 -16.60 3.96 -19.98
C ASP A 120 -16.53 5.40 -19.47
N ASP A 121 -15.92 6.27 -20.27
CA ASP A 121 -15.64 7.67 -19.92
C ASP A 121 -16.92 8.47 -19.66
N ASP A 122 -17.98 8.24 -20.43
CA ASP A 122 -19.27 8.94 -20.24
C ASP A 122 -19.92 8.54 -18.90
N HIS A 123 -19.97 7.24 -18.59
CA HIS A 123 -20.45 6.77 -17.30
C HIS A 123 -19.57 7.26 -16.14
N LEU A 124 -18.25 7.33 -16.32
CA LEU A 124 -17.33 7.85 -15.31
C LEU A 124 -17.63 9.30 -14.99
N VAL A 125 -17.83 10.15 -16.01
CA VAL A 125 -18.22 11.56 -15.84
C VAL A 125 -19.56 11.69 -15.11
N VAL A 126 -20.57 10.90 -15.48
CA VAL A 126 -21.90 10.95 -14.83
C VAL A 126 -21.81 10.48 -13.36
N ALA A 127 -21.08 9.40 -13.10
CA ALA A 127 -20.87 8.87 -11.75
C ALA A 127 -20.12 9.88 -10.87
N TYR A 128 -19.06 10.48 -11.39
CA TYR A 128 -18.27 11.49 -10.71
C TYR A 128 -19.09 12.73 -10.37
N ARG A 129 -19.86 13.25 -11.36
CA ARG A 129 -20.77 14.40 -11.16
C ARG A 129 -21.78 14.12 -10.04
N THR A 130 -22.36 12.92 -10.06
CA THR A 130 -23.33 12.48 -9.06
C THR A 130 -22.72 12.48 -7.66
N VAL A 131 -21.50 11.94 -7.52
CA VAL A 131 -20.78 11.93 -6.25
C VAL A 131 -20.48 13.36 -5.78
N ALA A 132 -19.86 14.20 -6.61
CA ALA A 132 -19.49 15.56 -6.23
C ALA A 132 -20.72 16.38 -5.77
N GLY A 133 -21.83 16.31 -6.53
CA GLY A 133 -23.06 16.99 -6.18
C GLY A 133 -23.69 16.48 -4.87
N ILE A 134 -23.72 15.17 -4.66
CA ILE A 134 -24.28 14.56 -3.44
C ILE A 134 -23.43 14.89 -2.20
N LEU A 135 -22.10 14.88 -2.31
CA LEU A 135 -21.22 15.22 -1.18
C LEU A 135 -21.41 16.67 -0.72
N LEU A 136 -21.53 17.60 -1.66
CA LEU A 136 -21.68 19.02 -1.34
C LEU A 136 -23.11 19.37 -0.91
N HIS A 137 -24.11 18.93 -1.67
CA HIS A 137 -25.47 19.45 -1.52
C HIS A 137 -26.40 18.55 -0.70
N ASP A 138 -26.13 17.24 -0.57
CA ASP A 138 -26.88 16.35 0.31
C ASP A 138 -26.15 16.15 1.64
N TRP A 139 -24.90 15.68 1.61
CA TRP A 139 -24.16 15.41 2.85
C TRP A 139 -23.85 16.70 3.63
N ASN A 140 -23.36 17.73 2.94
CA ASN A 140 -22.98 19.02 3.50
C ASN A 140 -23.98 20.14 3.17
N GLY A 141 -25.21 19.77 2.80
CA GLY A 141 -26.26 20.73 2.45
C GLY A 141 -26.50 21.72 3.58
N VAL A 142 -26.52 23.02 3.25
CA VAL A 142 -26.76 24.10 4.20
C VAL A 142 -28.24 24.49 4.19
N THR A 143 -28.84 24.68 5.36
CA THR A 143 -30.16 25.29 5.46
C THR A 143 -30.01 26.80 5.43
N GLU A 144 -30.57 27.44 4.40
CA GLU A 144 -30.72 28.90 4.36
C GLU A 144 -31.44 29.40 5.63
N PRO A 145 -30.98 30.50 6.26
CA PRO A 145 -30.01 31.49 5.76
C PRO A 145 -28.57 31.32 6.26
N ALA A 146 -28.22 30.19 6.89
CA ALA A 146 -27.02 30.10 7.73
C ALA A 146 -25.67 30.09 6.98
N GLY A 147 -25.66 29.94 5.65
CA GLY A 147 -24.44 29.74 4.87
C GLY A 147 -23.67 28.47 5.28
N PRO A 148 -22.56 28.15 4.61
CA PRO A 148 -21.73 27.01 5.01
C PRO A 148 -20.84 27.34 6.23
N PRO A 149 -20.55 26.36 7.11
CA PRO A 149 -19.65 26.55 8.25
C PRO A 149 -18.23 26.92 7.79
N THR A 150 -17.63 27.90 8.47
CA THR A 150 -16.27 28.37 8.16
C THR A 150 -15.36 28.38 9.38
N ALA A 151 -14.06 28.32 9.12
CA ALA A 151 -13.00 28.40 10.12
C ALA A 151 -11.81 29.18 9.57
N THR A 152 -11.01 29.74 10.47
CA THR A 152 -9.76 30.44 10.14
C THR A 152 -8.56 29.59 10.55
N THR A 153 -7.50 29.60 9.75
CA THR A 153 -6.22 28.93 10.05
C THR A 153 -5.08 29.63 9.30
N THR A 154 -3.85 29.15 9.45
CA THR A 154 -2.74 29.55 8.57
C THR A 154 -2.57 28.55 7.43
N VAL A 155 -1.99 28.98 6.31
CA VAL A 155 -1.59 28.09 5.20
C VAL A 155 -0.79 26.88 5.72
N ARG A 156 0.17 27.13 6.63
CA ARG A 156 0.99 26.09 7.23
C ARG A 156 0.19 25.07 8.01
N GLU A 157 -0.67 25.53 8.91
CA GLU A 157 -1.46 24.61 9.73
C GLU A 157 -2.48 23.85 8.88
N TYR A 158 -3.03 24.47 7.84
CA TYR A 158 -3.88 23.79 6.85
C TYR A 158 -3.13 22.63 6.18
N VAL A 159 -1.98 22.89 5.54
CA VAL A 159 -1.22 21.86 4.82
C VAL A 159 -0.72 20.78 5.78
N ARG A 160 -0.23 21.16 6.96
CA ARG A 160 0.23 20.22 7.99
C ARG A 160 -0.89 19.29 8.46
N ARG A 161 -2.09 19.84 8.70
CA ARG A 161 -3.27 19.07 9.09
C ARG A 161 -3.63 18.05 8.00
N GLU A 162 -3.75 18.49 6.75
CA GLU A 162 -4.14 17.62 5.64
C GLU A 162 -3.13 16.46 5.45
N LEU A 163 -1.83 16.76 5.48
CA LEU A 163 -0.78 15.72 5.40
C LEU A 163 -0.76 14.79 6.63
N THR A 164 -1.16 15.29 7.80
CA THR A 164 -1.27 14.45 9.01
C THR A 164 -2.47 13.52 8.90
N ALA A 165 -3.61 14.02 8.42
CA ALA A 165 -4.83 13.24 8.25
C ALA A 165 -4.63 12.05 7.30
N THR A 166 -3.77 12.20 6.29
CA THR A 166 -3.45 11.12 5.34
C THR A 166 -2.29 10.23 5.79
N GLY A 167 -1.54 10.63 6.82
CA GLY A 167 -0.29 10.00 7.26
C GLY A 167 0.96 10.41 6.47
N ALA A 168 0.79 11.19 5.38
CA ALA A 168 1.86 11.57 4.47
C ALA A 168 2.93 12.48 5.10
N LEU A 169 2.60 13.24 6.15
CA LEU A 169 3.51 14.25 6.74
C LEU A 169 4.89 13.67 7.13
N ARG A 170 4.93 12.42 7.61
CA ARG A 170 6.18 11.79 8.06
C ARG A 170 7.04 11.24 6.92
N GLU A 171 6.44 10.96 5.78
CA GLU A 171 7.08 10.19 4.70
C GLU A 171 7.35 11.02 3.44
N VAL A 172 6.57 12.07 3.22
CA VAL A 172 6.58 12.83 1.96
C VAL A 172 7.96 13.39 1.63
N ALA A 173 8.70 13.91 2.62
CA ALA A 173 10.06 14.41 2.40
C ALA A 173 11.03 13.31 1.98
N ALA A 174 10.96 12.13 2.62
CA ALA A 174 11.81 11.00 2.29
C ALA A 174 11.46 10.36 0.93
N LYS A 175 10.18 10.32 0.57
CA LYS A 175 9.70 9.84 -0.74
C LYS A 175 10.07 10.85 -1.85
N ALA A 176 9.95 12.15 -1.60
CA ALA A 176 10.40 13.20 -2.51
C ALA A 176 11.93 13.19 -2.72
N GLY A 177 12.72 12.95 -1.67
CA GLY A 177 14.18 12.86 -1.79
C GLY A 177 14.64 11.75 -2.75
N ARG A 178 13.88 10.64 -2.82
CA ARG A 178 14.13 9.54 -3.76
C ARG A 178 13.84 9.88 -5.22
N LEU A 179 13.26 11.04 -5.52
CA LEU A 179 13.07 11.51 -6.89
C LEU A 179 14.38 12.05 -7.50
N GLY A 180 15.45 12.16 -6.71
CA GLY A 180 16.77 12.65 -7.15
C GLY A 180 16.88 14.17 -7.05
N ARG A 181 16.29 14.76 -6.01
CA ARG A 181 16.30 16.20 -5.74
C ARG A 181 17.14 16.45 -4.49
N ASP A 182 18.26 17.14 -4.67
CA ASP A 182 19.18 17.49 -3.58
C ASP A 182 18.84 18.85 -2.93
N ASP A 183 17.84 19.56 -3.46
CA ASP A 183 17.49 20.94 -3.10
C ASP A 183 16.19 21.07 -2.30
N LEU A 184 15.68 19.96 -1.73
CA LEU A 184 14.40 19.91 -1.02
C LEU A 184 14.37 20.71 0.30
N ASP A 185 15.53 21.13 0.80
CA ASP A 185 15.67 21.99 1.99
C ASP A 185 15.51 23.48 1.68
N ARG A 186 15.47 23.87 0.40
CA ARG A 186 15.35 25.26 -0.04
C ARG A 186 13.90 25.71 -0.12
N ASP A 187 13.66 27.01 0.07
CA ASP A 187 12.33 27.61 -0.09
C ASP A 187 11.84 27.64 -1.54
N TRP A 188 12.75 27.49 -2.51
CA TRP A 188 12.47 27.55 -3.93
C TRP A 188 13.17 26.42 -4.69
N LEU A 189 12.46 25.84 -5.65
CA LEU A 189 12.91 24.72 -6.49
C LEU A 189 12.87 25.11 -7.96
N ASP A 190 13.79 24.59 -8.77
CA ASP A 190 13.62 24.59 -10.23
C ASP A 190 12.72 23.42 -10.64
N VAL A 191 11.54 23.69 -11.18
CA VAL A 191 10.60 22.69 -11.69
C VAL A 191 10.21 23.10 -13.11
N ASP A 192 10.56 22.24 -14.07
CA ASP A 192 10.38 22.47 -15.52
C ASP A 192 11.08 23.73 -16.04
N GLY A 193 12.28 24.04 -15.53
CA GLY A 193 13.07 25.19 -15.94
C GLY A 193 12.55 26.52 -15.37
N ARG A 194 11.66 26.46 -14.37
CA ARG A 194 11.08 27.62 -13.70
C ARG A 194 11.28 27.50 -12.20
N ARG A 195 11.72 28.60 -11.58
CA ARG A 195 11.83 28.69 -10.12
C ARG A 195 10.43 28.81 -9.50
N ARG A 196 10.04 27.86 -8.67
CA ARG A 196 8.73 27.77 -7.99
C ARG A 196 8.91 27.64 -6.47
N PRO A 197 7.93 28.04 -5.64
CA PRO A 197 7.97 27.76 -4.21
C PRO A 197 8.07 26.24 -3.97
N ASN A 198 8.87 25.84 -2.98
CA ASN A 198 8.97 24.44 -2.59
C ASN A 198 7.69 24.02 -1.86
N PRO A 199 6.88 23.08 -2.40
CA PRO A 199 5.62 22.69 -1.79
C PRO A 199 5.77 22.07 -0.39
N LEU A 200 6.93 21.46 -0.08
CA LEU A 200 7.19 20.88 1.25
C LEU A 200 7.34 21.96 2.33
N ARG A 201 7.83 23.15 1.93
CA ARG A 201 8.12 24.25 2.86
C ARG A 201 6.86 24.94 3.35
N LEU A 202 5.74 24.80 2.63
CA LEU A 202 4.46 25.36 3.07
C LEU A 202 3.94 24.71 4.36
N ALA A 203 4.34 23.47 4.68
CA ALA A 203 3.98 22.81 5.94
C ALA A 203 4.94 23.13 7.11
N GLU A 204 5.99 23.93 6.86
CA GLU A 204 7.08 24.19 7.80
C GLU A 204 7.08 25.64 8.29
N ALA A 205 7.67 25.87 9.47
CA ALA A 205 7.82 27.21 10.01
C ALA A 205 8.77 28.06 9.14
N GLY A 206 8.37 29.30 8.85
CA GLY A 206 9.14 30.21 8.00
C GLY A 206 9.06 29.90 6.50
N GLY A 207 8.20 28.98 6.07
CA GLY A 207 7.94 28.73 4.65
C GLY A 207 7.29 29.93 3.96
N PRO A 208 7.48 30.11 2.64
CA PRO A 208 6.83 31.17 1.88
C PRO A 208 5.31 31.12 2.08
N VAL A 209 4.71 32.25 2.44
CA VAL A 209 3.27 32.43 2.76
C VAL A 209 2.70 31.49 3.85
N GLY A 210 3.53 30.72 4.55
CA GLY A 210 3.07 29.71 5.50
C GLY A 210 2.31 30.29 6.71
N ASP A 211 2.66 31.51 7.13
CA ASP A 211 2.03 32.19 8.27
C ASP A 211 0.87 33.12 7.86
N VAL A 212 0.50 33.15 6.56
CA VAL A 212 -0.67 33.89 6.10
C VAL A 212 -1.93 33.20 6.61
N GLU A 213 -2.80 33.98 7.25
CA GLU A 213 -4.12 33.53 7.68
C GLU A 213 -5.07 33.43 6.48
N ILE A 214 -5.86 32.36 6.47
CA ILE A 214 -6.89 32.06 5.48
C ILE A 214 -8.18 31.69 6.20
N GLU A 215 -9.30 32.02 5.57
CA GLU A 215 -10.61 31.45 5.93
C GLU A 215 -10.93 30.31 4.97
N TYR A 216 -11.65 29.31 5.46
CA TYR A 216 -12.03 28.17 4.64
C TYR A 216 -13.35 27.55 5.10
N VAL A 217 -14.02 26.88 4.16
CA VAL A 217 -15.29 26.20 4.38
C VAL A 217 -15.04 24.76 4.84
N HIS A 218 -15.71 24.35 5.91
CA HIS A 218 -15.54 23.02 6.49
C HIS A 218 -16.86 22.26 6.68
N GLY A 219 -16.77 20.94 6.81
CA GLY A 219 -17.92 20.08 7.07
C GLY A 219 -17.52 18.60 7.17
N PHE A 220 -18.45 17.72 6.82
CA PHE A 220 -18.26 16.28 6.83
C PHE A 220 -17.35 15.84 5.69
N SER A 221 -16.36 15.00 6.02
CA SER A 221 -15.44 14.39 5.07
C SER A 221 -15.23 12.93 5.41
N HIS A 222 -15.17 12.11 4.37
CA HIS A 222 -14.70 10.74 4.40
C HIS A 222 -13.22 10.64 4.80
N GLY A 223 -12.40 11.59 4.36
CA GLY A 223 -10.98 11.72 4.70
C GLY A 223 -10.04 10.83 3.88
N ASP A 224 -10.59 9.99 3.00
CA ASP A 224 -9.84 9.11 2.08
C ASP A 224 -10.70 8.77 0.85
N LEU A 225 -11.41 9.77 0.32
CA LEU A 225 -12.37 9.53 -0.75
C LEU A 225 -11.67 9.37 -2.10
N HIS A 226 -11.27 8.15 -2.43
CA HIS A 226 -10.81 7.77 -3.76
C HIS A 226 -11.84 6.87 -4.48
N GLY A 227 -11.69 6.67 -5.78
CA GLY A 227 -12.68 5.92 -6.57
C GLY A 227 -12.90 4.47 -6.13
N GLY A 228 -11.90 3.84 -5.50
CA GLY A 228 -12.04 2.55 -4.81
C GLY A 228 -13.03 2.51 -3.62
N ASN A 229 -13.32 3.64 -2.98
CA ASN A 229 -14.23 3.73 -1.81
C ASN A 229 -15.67 4.10 -2.21
N LEU A 230 -15.94 4.24 -3.51
CA LEU A 230 -17.24 4.55 -4.08
C LEU A 230 -17.75 3.36 -4.87
N LEU A 231 -18.75 2.66 -4.33
CA LEU A 231 -19.33 1.46 -4.94
C LEU A 231 -20.64 1.78 -5.63
N PHE A 232 -20.71 1.56 -6.93
CA PHE A 232 -21.91 1.74 -7.73
C PHE A 232 -22.55 0.40 -8.02
N ALA A 233 -23.88 0.36 -8.00
CA ALA A 233 -24.63 -0.81 -8.39
C ALA A 233 -24.33 -1.19 -9.84
N ALA A 234 -24.05 -2.45 -10.10
CA ALA A 234 -23.77 -2.97 -11.43
C ALA A 234 -24.86 -3.94 -11.87
N ARG A 235 -25.25 -3.85 -13.15
CA ARG A 235 -26.09 -4.85 -13.81
C ARG A 235 -25.27 -6.13 -14.04
N ARG A 236 -25.96 -7.22 -14.39
CA ARG A 236 -25.31 -8.53 -14.63
C ARG A 236 -24.33 -8.53 -15.80
N ASP A 237 -24.52 -7.63 -16.75
CA ASP A 237 -23.61 -7.37 -17.88
C ASP A 237 -22.38 -6.52 -17.49
N GLY A 238 -22.30 -6.08 -16.23
CA GLY A 238 -21.21 -5.25 -15.72
C GLY A 238 -21.45 -3.75 -15.85
N THR A 239 -22.51 -3.31 -16.55
CA THR A 239 -22.81 -1.87 -16.71
C THR A 239 -23.18 -1.25 -15.38
N VAL A 240 -22.53 -0.12 -15.07
CA VAL A 240 -22.72 0.62 -13.83
C VAL A 240 -23.98 1.49 -13.90
N ARG A 241 -24.67 1.64 -12.76
CA ARG A 241 -25.74 2.62 -12.56
C ARG A 241 -25.15 3.85 -11.86
N PRO A 242 -24.75 4.88 -12.61
CA PRO A 242 -23.96 5.99 -12.07
C PRO A 242 -24.75 6.88 -11.10
N GLU A 243 -26.07 6.74 -11.02
CA GLU A 243 -26.95 7.61 -10.23
C GLU A 243 -26.99 7.25 -8.73
N THR A 244 -26.51 6.06 -8.36
CA THR A 244 -26.56 5.59 -6.97
C THR A 244 -25.25 4.93 -6.57
N PHE A 245 -24.65 5.42 -5.50
CA PHE A 245 -23.41 4.88 -4.94
C PHE A 245 -23.53 4.65 -3.43
N THR A 246 -22.66 3.77 -2.94
CA THR A 246 -22.43 3.49 -1.53
C THR A 246 -20.97 3.73 -1.20
N MET A 247 -20.69 4.53 -0.19
CA MET A 247 -19.37 4.74 0.39
C MET A 247 -19.02 3.64 1.37
N VAL A 248 -17.75 3.26 1.34
CA VAL A 248 -17.13 2.29 2.25
C VAL A 248 -15.83 2.86 2.80
N ASP A 249 -15.32 2.27 3.88
CA ASP A 249 -14.03 2.65 4.47
C ASP A 249 -13.98 4.05 5.10
N LEU A 250 -14.94 4.32 6.00
CA LEU A 250 -15.07 5.58 6.75
C LEU A 250 -14.07 5.68 7.94
N ASP A 251 -12.94 4.98 7.86
CA ASP A 251 -11.95 4.91 8.94
C ASP A 251 -11.20 6.23 9.15
N ARG A 252 -11.28 7.16 8.19
CA ARG A 252 -10.71 8.52 8.26
C ARG A 252 -11.76 9.62 8.33
N TYR A 253 -13.01 9.27 8.63
CA TYR A 253 -14.09 10.25 8.74
C TYR A 253 -13.75 11.37 9.73
N GLU A 254 -14.06 12.60 9.34
CA GLU A 254 -13.92 13.80 10.16
C GLU A 254 -15.16 14.69 9.98
N SER A 255 -15.69 15.20 11.09
CA SER A 255 -16.94 15.97 11.09
C SER A 255 -16.77 17.46 10.72
N ALA A 256 -15.54 17.94 10.65
CA ALA A 256 -15.19 19.35 10.42
C ALA A 256 -13.90 19.50 9.60
N ALA A 257 -13.75 18.72 8.52
CA ALA A 257 -12.63 18.82 7.59
C ALA A 257 -12.85 19.91 6.55
N PRO A 258 -11.80 20.42 5.87
CA PRO A 258 -11.98 21.26 4.70
C PRO A 258 -12.80 20.52 3.63
N LEU A 259 -13.90 21.11 3.15
CA LEU A 259 -14.82 20.42 2.23
C LEU A 259 -14.18 20.02 0.89
N THR A 260 -13.15 20.75 0.46
CA THR A 260 -12.36 20.44 -0.72
C THR A 260 -11.52 19.16 -0.59
N ARG A 261 -11.28 18.63 0.64
CA ARG A 261 -10.43 17.45 0.87
C ARG A 261 -10.87 16.26 0.04
N ASP A 262 -12.13 15.83 0.18
CA ASP A 262 -12.63 14.64 -0.50
C ASP A 262 -12.74 14.82 -2.00
N LEU A 263 -13.22 15.99 -2.44
CA LEU A 263 -13.35 16.32 -3.86
C LEU A 263 -12.01 16.27 -4.58
N VAL A 264 -10.98 16.84 -3.98
CA VAL A 264 -9.64 16.87 -4.57
C VAL A 264 -8.95 15.51 -4.44
N THR A 265 -9.15 14.78 -3.35
CA THR A 265 -8.64 13.39 -3.22
C THR A 265 -9.23 12.52 -4.34
N LEU A 266 -10.53 12.65 -4.59
CA LEU A 266 -11.23 11.93 -5.65
C LEU A 266 -10.72 12.35 -7.03
N LEU A 267 -10.56 13.65 -7.26
CA LEU A 267 -10.05 14.18 -8.53
C LEU A 267 -8.64 13.66 -8.83
N VAL A 268 -7.70 13.84 -7.89
CA VAL A 268 -6.30 13.45 -8.07
C VAL A 268 -6.19 11.93 -8.27
N SER A 269 -6.85 11.14 -7.43
CA SER A 269 -6.83 9.68 -7.56
C SER A 269 -7.44 9.19 -8.88
N THR A 270 -8.48 9.85 -9.39
CA THR A 270 -9.10 9.53 -10.67
C THR A 270 -8.20 9.93 -11.85
N VAL A 271 -7.66 11.15 -11.84
CA VAL A 271 -6.74 11.67 -12.88
C VAL A 271 -5.49 10.80 -13.04
N LEU A 272 -4.97 10.25 -11.93
CA LEU A 272 -3.79 9.37 -11.96
C LEU A 272 -3.98 8.13 -12.85
N ARG A 273 -5.22 7.72 -13.14
CA ARG A 273 -5.50 6.64 -14.10
C ARG A 273 -4.98 6.93 -15.51
N TRP A 274 -4.92 8.20 -15.92
CA TRP A 274 -4.36 8.59 -17.22
C TRP A 274 -2.88 8.96 -17.14
N VAL A 275 -2.44 9.57 -16.04
CA VAL A 275 -1.04 10.02 -15.91
C VAL A 275 -0.10 8.87 -15.61
N ALA A 276 -0.47 8.01 -14.67
CA ALA A 276 0.32 6.90 -14.17
C ALA A 276 -0.56 5.65 -14.08
N PRO A 277 -1.05 5.14 -15.23
CA PRO A 277 -1.96 4.00 -15.27
C PRO A 277 -1.38 2.81 -14.50
N ARG A 278 -2.26 2.07 -13.83
CA ARG A 278 -1.86 0.86 -13.12
C ARG A 278 -1.49 -0.23 -14.12
N PRO A 279 -0.51 -1.10 -13.80
CA PRO A 279 -0.29 -2.31 -14.58
C PRO A 279 -1.58 -3.11 -14.72
N GLY A 280 -1.87 -3.59 -15.92
CA GLY A 280 -2.96 -4.52 -16.18
C GLY A 280 -2.74 -5.87 -15.50
N PRO A 281 -3.72 -6.80 -15.59
CA PRO A 281 -3.58 -8.16 -15.06
C PRO A 281 -2.33 -8.90 -15.57
N ASP A 282 -1.89 -8.56 -16.79
CA ASP A 282 -0.71 -9.14 -17.44
C ASP A 282 0.61 -8.42 -17.05
N GLY A 283 0.55 -7.48 -16.10
CA GLY A 283 1.71 -6.70 -15.64
C GLY A 283 2.17 -5.60 -16.59
N ASP A 284 1.61 -5.53 -17.80
CA ASP A 284 1.89 -4.46 -18.75
C ASP A 284 1.24 -3.15 -18.28
N ARG A 285 2.02 -2.08 -18.31
CA ARG A 285 1.53 -0.74 -18.00
C ARG A 285 1.04 -0.08 -19.28
N PRO A 286 -0.23 0.35 -19.37
CA PRO A 286 -0.66 1.19 -20.48
C PRO A 286 0.21 2.44 -20.57
N ASP A 287 0.34 3.00 -21.76
CA ASP A 287 0.97 4.31 -21.92
C ASP A 287 0.16 5.36 -21.15
N GLY A 288 0.85 6.15 -20.33
CA GLY A 288 0.25 7.32 -19.70
C GLY A 288 0.02 8.45 -20.72
N LEU A 289 -0.49 9.58 -20.23
CA LEU A 289 -0.67 10.77 -21.06
C LEU A 289 0.66 11.19 -21.72
N PRO A 290 0.66 11.59 -23.00
CA PRO A 290 1.78 12.26 -23.62
C PRO A 290 2.27 13.42 -22.76
N ARG A 291 3.59 13.59 -22.64
CA ARG A 291 4.22 14.59 -21.76
C ARG A 291 3.61 16.00 -21.87
N LYS A 292 3.26 16.44 -23.10
CA LYS A 292 2.62 17.74 -23.33
C LYS A 292 1.21 17.83 -22.72
N GLN A 293 0.42 16.77 -22.82
CA GLN A 293 -0.90 16.69 -22.19
C GLN A 293 -0.76 16.60 -20.67
N ALA A 294 0.18 15.80 -20.17
CA ALA A 294 0.46 15.71 -18.73
C ALA A 294 0.88 17.06 -18.12
N VAL A 295 1.61 17.92 -18.85
CA VAL A 295 1.94 19.29 -18.43
C VAL A 295 0.72 20.21 -18.50
N ALA A 296 -0.05 20.18 -19.60
CA ALA A 296 -1.26 20.99 -19.75
C ALA A 296 -2.30 20.70 -18.65
N LEU A 297 -2.35 19.44 -18.20
CA LEU A 297 -3.20 19.03 -17.09
C LEU A 297 -2.77 19.62 -15.75
N LEU A 298 -1.46 19.80 -15.50
CA LEU A 298 -0.98 20.46 -14.27
C LEU A 298 -1.51 21.89 -14.18
N ASP A 299 -1.40 22.65 -15.27
CA ASP A 299 -1.90 24.02 -15.35
C ASP A 299 -3.42 24.06 -15.16
N TYR A 300 -4.15 23.17 -15.82
CA TYR A 300 -5.61 23.16 -15.78
C TYR A 300 -6.18 22.70 -14.42
N LEU A 301 -5.50 21.77 -13.73
CA LEU A 301 -5.88 21.37 -12.37
C LEU A 301 -5.74 22.52 -11.37
N VAL A 302 -4.74 23.38 -11.54
CA VAL A 302 -4.46 24.49 -10.62
C VAL A 302 -5.33 25.72 -10.90
N ASP A 303 -5.65 25.97 -12.17
CA ASP A 303 -6.47 27.10 -12.63
C ASP A 303 -7.60 26.61 -13.56
N PRO A 304 -8.65 25.97 -13.01
CA PRO A 304 -9.75 25.39 -13.78
C PRO A 304 -10.72 26.43 -14.38
N ASP A 305 -10.61 27.71 -13.99
CA ASP A 305 -11.38 28.81 -14.60
C ASP A 305 -10.91 29.14 -16.03
N ARG A 306 -9.70 28.70 -16.40
CA ARG A 306 -9.22 28.81 -17.79
C ARG A 306 -9.98 27.86 -18.71
N PRO A 307 -10.11 28.20 -20.00
CA PRO A 307 -10.64 27.27 -20.99
C PRO A 307 -9.86 25.94 -20.97
N ALA A 308 -10.59 24.83 -20.93
CA ALA A 308 -10.00 23.50 -20.97
C ALA A 308 -9.05 23.36 -22.18
N PRO A 309 -7.80 22.88 -21.99
CA PRO A 309 -6.90 22.66 -23.11
C PRO A 309 -7.48 21.63 -24.08
N SER A 310 -7.62 22.00 -25.35
CA SER A 310 -8.14 21.11 -26.40
C SER A 310 -7.30 19.86 -26.66
N SER A 311 -6.07 19.82 -26.11
CA SER A 311 -5.18 18.67 -26.16
C SER A 311 -5.52 17.59 -25.14
N LEU A 312 -6.32 17.89 -24.10
CA LEU A 312 -6.70 16.89 -23.09
C LEU A 312 -7.84 16.00 -23.58
N PRO A 313 -7.89 14.72 -23.15
CA PRO A 313 -9.08 13.90 -23.31
C PRO A 313 -10.33 14.61 -22.76
N PRO A 314 -11.47 14.64 -23.50
CA PRO A 314 -12.66 15.37 -23.08
C PRO A 314 -13.18 14.98 -21.69
N ALA A 315 -13.23 13.68 -21.39
CA ALA A 315 -13.67 13.18 -20.09
C ALA A 315 -12.77 13.69 -18.96
N LEU A 316 -11.45 13.68 -19.16
CA LEU A 316 -10.48 14.17 -18.18
C LEU A 316 -10.66 15.68 -17.92
N ALA A 317 -10.81 16.48 -18.97
CA ALA A 317 -11.08 17.91 -18.82
C ALA A 317 -12.41 18.17 -18.08
N GLU A 318 -13.43 17.37 -18.39
CA GLU A 318 -14.74 17.47 -17.77
C GLU A 318 -14.71 17.13 -16.26
N LEU A 319 -13.94 16.14 -15.81
CA LEU A 319 -13.79 15.82 -14.39
C LEU A 319 -13.19 16.98 -13.58
N VAL A 320 -12.18 17.66 -14.13
CA VAL A 320 -11.56 18.84 -13.51
C VAL A 320 -12.59 19.97 -13.42
N ARG A 321 -13.26 20.28 -14.54
CA ARG A 321 -14.30 21.31 -14.62
C ARG A 321 -15.42 21.07 -13.62
N LEU A 322 -15.92 19.83 -13.54
CA LEU A 322 -17.00 19.45 -12.62
C LEU A 322 -16.62 19.63 -11.16
N THR A 323 -15.41 19.23 -10.78
CA THR A 323 -14.94 19.40 -9.40
C THR A 323 -14.93 20.87 -8.99
N HIS A 324 -14.43 21.74 -9.88
CA HIS A 324 -14.38 23.18 -9.65
C HIS A 324 -15.77 23.82 -9.63
N GLU A 325 -16.59 23.57 -10.64
CA GLU A 325 -17.90 24.22 -10.77
C GLU A 325 -18.90 23.82 -9.68
N GLU A 326 -18.93 22.55 -9.28
CA GLU A 326 -19.80 22.11 -8.20
C GLU A 326 -19.39 22.77 -6.87
N GLY A 327 -18.08 22.83 -6.60
CA GLY A 327 -17.54 23.53 -5.44
C GLY A 327 -17.84 25.03 -5.45
N ALA A 328 -17.58 25.70 -6.57
CA ALA A 328 -17.85 27.13 -6.74
C ALA A 328 -19.35 27.47 -6.65
N ARG A 329 -20.23 26.54 -7.05
CA ARG A 329 -21.68 26.69 -6.89
C ARG A 329 -22.11 26.55 -5.43
N TYR A 330 -21.56 25.57 -4.72
CA TYR A 330 -21.79 25.42 -3.28
C TYR A 330 -21.34 26.67 -2.50
N ALA A 331 -20.11 27.14 -2.75
CA ALA A 331 -19.53 28.31 -2.09
C ALA A 331 -20.28 29.63 -2.40
N ALA A 332 -20.93 29.73 -3.56
CA ALA A 332 -21.69 30.92 -3.95
C ALA A 332 -22.87 31.24 -3.01
N SER A 333 -23.43 30.23 -2.31
CA SER A 333 -24.54 30.43 -1.36
C SER A 333 -24.18 31.33 -0.16
N GLY A 334 -22.90 31.56 0.11
CA GLY A 334 -22.42 32.45 1.17
C GLY A 334 -21.37 33.47 0.74
N ASN A 335 -21.22 33.75 -0.57
CA ASN A 335 -20.16 34.60 -1.13
C ASN A 335 -18.72 34.10 -0.87
N TRP A 336 -18.52 32.80 -0.64
CA TRP A 336 -17.21 32.19 -0.33
C TRP A 336 -16.42 31.74 -1.56
N ARG A 337 -16.74 32.25 -2.76
CA ARG A 337 -16.15 31.72 -4.01
C ARG A 337 -14.63 31.95 -4.08
N GLU A 338 -14.15 33.09 -3.59
CA GLU A 338 -12.72 33.43 -3.60
C GLU A 338 -11.94 32.54 -2.62
N ASP A 339 -12.38 32.46 -1.36
CA ASP A 339 -11.79 31.59 -0.33
C ASP A 339 -11.81 30.12 -0.77
N TRP A 340 -12.88 29.68 -1.44
CA TRP A 340 -12.97 28.34 -2.01
C TRP A 340 -11.87 28.06 -3.04
N GLY A 341 -11.50 29.04 -3.86
CA GLY A 341 -10.40 28.91 -4.81
C GLY A 341 -9.05 28.68 -4.13
N THR A 342 -8.74 29.49 -3.11
CA THR A 342 -7.55 29.30 -2.26
C THR A 342 -7.58 27.93 -1.58
N GLN A 343 -8.71 27.57 -0.96
CA GLN A 343 -8.91 26.30 -0.27
C GLN A 343 -8.72 25.09 -1.19
N TYR A 344 -9.28 25.15 -2.41
CA TYR A 344 -9.12 24.11 -3.43
C TYR A 344 -7.65 23.90 -3.79
N ARG A 345 -6.89 24.98 -4.04
CA ARG A 345 -5.46 24.89 -4.35
C ARG A 345 -4.64 24.31 -3.19
N LEU A 346 -4.96 24.67 -1.95
CA LEU A 346 -4.30 24.10 -0.77
C LEU A 346 -4.57 22.61 -0.61
N SER A 347 -5.82 22.18 -0.82
CA SER A 347 -6.16 20.75 -0.87
C SER A 347 -5.46 20.05 -2.03
N LEU A 348 -5.36 20.68 -3.20
CA LEU A 348 -4.66 20.12 -4.37
C LEU A 348 -3.18 19.89 -4.07
N LEU A 349 -2.53 20.86 -3.43
CA LEU A 349 -1.16 20.73 -2.96
C LEU A 349 -1.02 19.56 -1.98
N ALA A 350 -1.86 19.51 -0.93
CA ALA A 350 -1.74 18.50 0.11
C ALA A 350 -2.03 17.07 -0.42
N GLN A 351 -3.02 16.91 -1.30
CA GLN A 351 -3.34 15.62 -1.88
C GLN A 351 -2.33 15.19 -2.95
N ALA A 352 -1.77 16.13 -3.71
CA ALA A 352 -0.65 15.83 -4.62
C ALA A 352 0.59 15.37 -3.84
N LEU A 353 0.93 16.03 -2.72
CA LEU A 353 2.00 15.59 -1.82
C LEU A 353 1.70 14.24 -1.17
N THR A 354 0.45 13.97 -0.79
CA THR A 354 0.02 12.64 -0.31
C THR A 354 0.23 11.58 -1.40
N ALA A 355 -0.13 11.86 -2.65
CA ALA A 355 0.08 10.92 -3.74
C ALA A 355 1.56 10.58 -4.01
N VAL A 356 2.52 11.47 -3.67
CA VAL A 356 3.96 11.16 -3.73
C VAL A 356 4.34 9.97 -2.83
N THR A 357 3.57 9.70 -1.77
CA THR A 357 3.83 8.59 -0.85
C THR A 357 3.22 7.27 -1.29
N TYR A 358 2.39 7.26 -2.34
CA TYR A 358 1.71 6.05 -2.80
C TYR A 358 2.67 5.02 -3.38
N ASP A 359 2.58 3.80 -2.86
CA ASP A 359 3.47 2.71 -3.27
C ASP A 359 3.12 2.12 -4.64
N ASN A 360 1.85 2.26 -5.08
CA ASN A 360 1.42 1.83 -6.41
C ASN A 360 1.80 2.82 -7.55
N LEU A 361 2.41 3.96 -7.24
CA LEU A 361 2.96 4.88 -8.23
C LEU A 361 4.44 4.62 -8.46
N ASP A 362 4.85 4.61 -9.72
CA ASP A 362 6.26 4.59 -10.08
C ASP A 362 6.92 5.96 -9.89
N ARG A 363 8.21 6.04 -10.22
CA ARG A 363 8.98 7.27 -10.10
C ARG A 363 8.39 8.41 -10.92
N GLU A 364 7.90 8.14 -12.13
CA GLU A 364 7.34 9.17 -13.02
C GLU A 364 6.01 9.72 -12.49
N GLY A 365 5.11 8.84 -12.03
CA GLY A 365 3.85 9.22 -11.41
C GLY A 365 4.07 10.03 -10.12
N ARG A 366 4.99 9.61 -9.26
CA ARG A 366 5.36 10.37 -8.05
C ARG A 366 5.97 11.73 -8.39
N TRP A 367 6.83 11.78 -9.42
CA TRP A 367 7.38 13.04 -9.91
C TRP A 367 6.31 13.97 -10.47
N TRP A 368 5.33 13.46 -11.22
CA TRP A 368 4.21 14.25 -11.69
C TRP A 368 3.37 14.83 -10.54
N CYS A 369 3.09 14.02 -9.50
CA CYS A 369 2.39 14.50 -8.30
C CYS A 369 3.17 15.60 -7.58
N PHE A 370 4.49 15.44 -7.43
CA PHE A 370 5.33 16.47 -6.83
C PHE A 370 5.31 17.77 -7.66
N ARG A 371 5.32 17.67 -8.99
CA ARG A 371 5.16 18.83 -9.90
C ARG A 371 3.81 19.51 -9.70
N LEU A 372 2.71 18.74 -9.59
CA LEU A 372 1.37 19.30 -9.31
C LEU A 372 1.36 20.10 -8.01
N ALA A 373 1.98 19.58 -6.95
CA ALA A 373 2.11 20.31 -5.69
C ALA A 373 2.91 21.63 -5.86
N ALA A 374 4.00 21.62 -6.63
CA ALA A 374 4.78 22.83 -6.91
C ALA A 374 4.04 23.87 -7.77
N TYR A 375 3.20 23.43 -8.71
CA TYR A 375 2.33 24.32 -9.48
C TYR A 375 1.24 24.95 -8.60
N ALA A 376 0.60 24.16 -7.73
CA ALA A 376 -0.35 24.67 -6.76
C ALA A 376 0.30 25.67 -5.78
N ALA A 377 1.52 25.37 -5.31
CA ALA A 377 2.28 26.26 -4.44
C ALA A 377 2.61 27.61 -5.10
N GLU A 378 2.96 27.61 -6.39
CA GLU A 378 3.17 28.85 -7.16
C GLU A 378 1.88 29.70 -7.21
N ALA A 379 0.73 29.08 -7.49
CA ALA A 379 -0.54 29.78 -7.58
C ALA A 379 -0.96 30.38 -6.22
N ILE A 380 -0.83 29.62 -5.14
CA ILE A 380 -1.12 30.09 -3.77
C ILE A 380 -0.19 31.26 -3.41
N HIS A 381 1.10 31.14 -3.72
CA HIS A 381 2.05 32.22 -3.45
C HIS A 381 1.70 33.48 -4.25
N ALA A 382 1.34 33.35 -5.53
CA ALA A 382 1.00 34.49 -6.38
C ALA A 382 -0.26 35.23 -5.89
N GLU A 383 -1.26 34.48 -5.41
CA GLU A 383 -2.50 35.02 -4.83
C GLU A 383 -2.24 35.73 -3.50
N LEU A 384 -1.62 35.05 -2.54
CA LEU A 384 -1.49 35.55 -1.17
C LEU A 384 -0.37 36.58 -0.98
N ALA A 385 0.65 36.59 -1.85
CA ALA A 385 1.71 37.60 -1.77
C ALA A 385 1.22 39.00 -2.18
N VAL A 386 0.28 39.08 -3.13
CA VAL A 386 -0.30 40.36 -3.58
C VAL A 386 -1.15 41.00 -2.47
N ASP A 387 -1.83 40.17 -1.69
CA ASP A 387 -2.64 40.62 -0.56
C ASP A 387 -1.82 41.07 0.64
N ALA A 388 -0.67 40.44 0.88
CA ALA A 388 0.23 40.86 1.95
C ALA A 388 0.74 42.30 1.70
N ASP A 389 1.19 42.61 0.49
CA ASP A 389 1.71 43.94 0.14
C ASP A 389 0.61 45.02 0.19
N THR A 390 -0.63 44.69 -0.19
CA THR A 390 -1.75 45.65 -0.15
C THR A 390 -2.31 45.88 1.25
N ARG A 391 -2.25 44.89 2.17
CA ARG A 391 -2.64 45.06 3.58
C ARG A 391 -1.67 45.92 4.38
N PHE A 392 -0.38 45.93 4.05
CA PHE A 392 0.60 46.80 4.72
C PHE A 392 0.47 48.28 4.31
N ASP A 393 0.01 48.56 3.09
CA ASP A 393 -0.17 49.93 2.58
C ASP A 393 -1.47 50.61 3.07
N GLN A 394 -2.40 49.84 3.66
CA GLN A 394 -3.64 50.35 4.27
C GLN A 394 -3.55 50.58 5.78
N THR A 395 -2.35 50.69 6.35
CA THR A 395 -2.26 51.28 7.70
C THR A 395 -2.67 52.74 7.57
N PRO A 396 -3.80 53.21 8.12
CA PRO A 396 -4.09 54.63 8.10
C PRO A 396 -2.96 55.30 8.86
N VAL A 397 -2.15 56.09 8.16
CA VAL A 397 -1.29 57.07 8.79
C VAL A 397 -2.26 58.00 9.51
N LEU A 398 -2.47 57.72 10.80
CA LEU A 398 -3.06 58.66 11.73
C LEU A 398 -2.13 59.85 11.72
N ASP A 399 -2.50 60.85 10.92
CA ASP A 399 -1.89 62.17 10.91
C ASP A 399 -2.13 62.80 12.29
N LEU A 400 -1.19 62.52 13.19
CA LEU A 400 -1.13 63.02 14.55
C LEU A 400 -0.73 64.51 14.61
N THR A 401 -0.68 65.23 13.49
CA THR A 401 -0.35 66.67 13.48
C THR A 401 -1.53 67.61 13.35
N ALA A 402 -2.77 67.11 13.22
CA ALA A 402 -3.95 67.95 13.09
C ALA A 402 -5.03 67.65 14.14
N HIS A 403 -4.77 67.88 15.45
CA HIS A 403 -5.79 68.25 16.45
C HIS A 403 -5.16 68.66 17.80
N VAL A 404 -4.34 69.71 17.79
CA VAL A 404 -4.12 70.55 18.98
C VAL A 404 -4.89 71.84 18.73
N ASP A 405 -6.14 71.87 19.21
CA ASP A 405 -6.94 73.04 19.58
C ASP A 405 -8.42 72.75 19.40
N ARG A 406 -9.07 72.26 20.46
CA ARG A 406 -10.31 72.86 21.01
C ARG A 406 -10.92 72.03 22.13
N ALA A 407 -11.37 72.78 23.12
CA ALA A 407 -12.47 72.51 24.04
C ALA A 407 -12.17 71.66 25.30
N THR A 408 -11.55 72.34 26.26
CA THR A 408 -12.13 72.49 27.61
C THR A 408 -13.61 72.93 27.53
N ASP A 409 -14.56 72.18 28.09
CA ASP A 409 -15.46 72.61 29.20
C ASP A 409 -16.67 71.66 29.43
N ARG A 410 -17.00 71.46 30.73
CA ARG A 410 -18.28 71.04 31.36
C ARG A 410 -18.80 69.59 31.18
N TRP A 411 -18.78 68.74 32.23
CA TRP A 411 -19.69 68.62 33.42
C TRP A 411 -21.08 68.02 33.05
N HIS A 412 -21.68 66.97 33.63
CA HIS A 412 -21.74 66.35 34.97
C HIS A 412 -22.09 64.82 34.86
N GLY A 413 -21.59 63.92 35.72
CA GLY A 413 -22.24 63.43 36.97
C GLY A 413 -23.10 62.16 36.75
N THR A 414 -22.78 60.98 37.31
CA THR A 414 -23.16 60.57 38.69
C THR A 414 -22.51 59.23 39.09
N ALA A 415 -22.26 59.11 40.41
CA ALA A 415 -21.75 57.99 41.23
C ALA A 415 -22.39 56.61 40.95
N GLY A 416 -21.74 55.44 41.05
CA GLY A 416 -20.93 54.82 42.13
C GLY A 416 -21.75 53.66 42.78
N PRO A 417 -21.22 52.71 43.60
CA PRO A 417 -19.83 52.22 43.82
C PRO A 417 -19.69 50.67 43.86
N GLY A 418 -18.45 50.12 43.92
CA GLY A 418 -18.28 48.66 44.09
C GLY A 418 -16.87 48.03 44.24
N ARG A 419 -16.02 48.56 45.15
CA ARG A 419 -14.96 47.88 45.95
C ARG A 419 -13.86 46.97 45.32
N HIS A 420 -12.63 47.51 45.37
CA HIS A 420 -11.38 47.00 46.01
C HIS A 420 -10.85 45.56 45.83
N ARG A 421 -9.65 45.45 45.21
CA ARG A 421 -8.31 45.11 45.81
C ARG A 421 -7.29 45.02 44.66
N ALA A 422 -6.31 45.90 44.48
CA ALA A 422 -5.08 46.20 45.26
C ALA A 422 -4.02 45.06 45.24
N GLY A 423 -2.84 45.37 44.66
CA GLY A 423 -1.60 44.60 44.78
C GLY A 423 -0.71 44.66 43.52
N THR A 424 -0.19 45.82 43.09
CA THR A 424 1.18 46.33 43.33
C THR A 424 2.34 45.33 43.17
N GLY A 425 3.27 45.63 42.25
CA GLY A 425 4.67 45.15 42.36
C GLY A 425 5.45 45.00 41.06
N LEU A 426 5.82 46.09 40.39
CA LEU A 426 7.05 46.17 39.58
C LEU A 426 8.24 46.47 40.53
N PRO A 427 9.49 46.18 40.14
CA PRO A 427 10.27 47.23 39.50
C PRO A 427 11.17 46.77 38.33
N ARG A 428 11.59 47.81 37.58
CA ARG A 428 12.45 47.89 36.40
C ARG A 428 13.97 47.78 36.70
N ASN A 429 14.73 47.75 35.60
CA ASN A 429 16.14 48.15 35.38
C ASN A 429 17.12 46.95 35.26
N ALA A 430 18.07 46.85 34.32
CA ALA A 430 18.69 47.79 33.38
C ALA A 430 19.40 47.04 32.22
N THR A 431 19.55 47.71 31.08
CA THR A 431 20.62 47.57 30.06
C THR A 431 21.63 48.73 30.24
N PRO A 432 22.74 48.93 29.50
CA PRO A 432 23.53 48.10 28.54
C PRO A 432 25.08 48.28 28.66
N ALA A 433 25.86 47.72 27.72
CA ALA A 433 27.21 48.10 27.18
C ALA A 433 28.13 46.86 27.03
N GLY A 434 29.00 46.64 26.04
CA GLY A 434 29.51 47.29 24.80
C GLY A 434 30.44 46.23 24.13
N VAL A 435 30.54 46.09 22.79
CA VAL A 435 31.53 46.75 21.88
C VAL A 435 32.97 46.59 22.47
N ASP A 436 33.97 45.90 21.90
CA ASP A 436 34.45 45.83 20.50
C ASP A 436 35.58 44.75 20.32
N PRO A 437 36.41 44.68 19.24
CA PRO A 437 36.69 43.44 18.50
C PRO A 437 38.20 43.07 18.41
N ASP A 438 38.54 42.26 17.39
CA ASP A 438 39.87 41.91 16.85
C ASP A 438 40.68 40.78 17.50
N GLY A 439 41.17 39.87 16.64
CA GLY A 439 42.20 38.90 17.03
C GLY A 439 42.32 37.67 16.12
N SER A 440 42.87 37.88 14.94
CA SER A 440 43.39 36.91 13.97
C SER A 440 44.25 35.77 14.54
N GLY A 441 44.24 34.59 13.87
CA GLY A 441 45.44 33.71 13.87
C GLY A 441 45.23 32.19 13.83
N GLY A 442 44.93 31.65 12.65
CA GLY A 442 45.61 30.46 12.05
C GLY A 442 45.55 29.05 12.68
N PRO A 443 45.90 28.00 11.91
CA PRO A 443 45.44 26.62 12.13
C PRO A 443 46.55 25.65 12.58
N VAL A 444 46.24 24.66 13.44
CA VAL A 444 47.09 23.46 13.63
C VAL A 444 46.23 22.24 13.99
N ALA A 445 46.53 21.12 13.32
CA ALA A 445 45.88 19.82 13.44
C ALA A 445 46.43 18.92 14.58
N HIS A 446 45.64 17.89 14.90
CA HIS A 446 45.97 16.60 15.52
C HIS A 446 46.52 16.52 16.97
N ARG A 447 45.73 15.91 17.89
CA ARG A 447 45.96 14.55 18.45
C ARG A 447 45.03 14.20 19.63
N ASN A 448 44.23 13.17 19.39
CA ASN A 448 43.99 11.93 20.15
C ASN A 448 44.39 11.76 21.65
N ARG A 449 43.54 10.98 22.35
CA ARG A 449 43.59 10.37 23.72
C ARG A 449 43.14 11.31 24.85
N GLY A 450 42.29 10.91 25.81
CA GLY A 450 41.65 9.65 26.16
C GLY A 450 41.23 9.70 27.65
N ARG A 451 40.39 8.75 28.06
CA ARG A 451 39.98 8.40 29.44
C ARG A 451 38.94 9.30 30.13
N TYR A 452 37.75 8.74 30.34
CA TYR A 452 37.00 8.93 31.58
C TYR A 452 36.96 7.62 32.35
N ALA A 453 37.45 7.69 33.59
CA ALA A 453 37.49 6.63 34.56
C ALA A 453 36.18 6.59 35.36
N ALA A 454 35.85 5.36 35.78
CA ALA A 454 34.79 5.02 36.70
C ALA A 454 34.96 5.68 38.08
N VAL A 455 33.83 5.99 38.72
CA VAL A 455 33.73 6.19 40.17
C VAL A 455 32.98 5.00 40.76
N SER A 456 33.70 4.26 41.59
CA SER A 456 33.21 3.20 42.47
C SER A 456 32.82 3.78 43.82
N ARG A 457 31.84 3.20 44.51
CA ARG A 457 31.83 3.07 45.98
C ARG A 457 30.99 1.87 46.45
N PRO A 458 31.29 1.31 47.66
CA PRO A 458 31.44 -0.14 47.83
C PRO A 458 30.69 -0.73 49.05
N GLY A 459 30.81 -2.06 49.22
CA GLY A 459 30.66 -2.79 50.49
C GLY A 459 29.59 -3.89 50.46
N ALA A 460 29.73 -5.08 51.03
CA ALA A 460 30.83 -5.70 51.75
C ALA A 460 30.63 -7.23 51.81
N VAL A 461 31.77 -7.89 52.03
CA VAL A 461 32.13 -9.30 52.25
C VAL A 461 31.30 -10.06 53.30
N LEU A 462 31.03 -11.37 53.07
CA LEU A 462 31.33 -12.46 54.04
C LEU A 462 31.33 -13.87 53.42
N ARG A 463 32.38 -14.64 53.79
CA ARG A 463 32.75 -16.01 53.40
C ARG A 463 32.18 -17.07 54.38
N ARG A 464 31.92 -18.29 53.87
CA ARG A 464 32.29 -19.64 54.45
C ARG A 464 31.83 -20.75 53.46
N TRP A 465 32.67 -21.64 52.90
CA TRP A 465 33.31 -22.88 53.44
C TRP A 465 32.26 -23.83 54.07
N VAL A 466 32.06 -25.14 53.76
CA VAL A 466 32.75 -26.25 53.06
C VAL A 466 31.69 -27.32 52.72
N GLY A 467 31.90 -28.16 51.68
CA GLY A 467 31.24 -29.48 51.64
C GLY A 467 31.23 -30.20 50.29
N ARG A 468 32.34 -30.86 49.92
CA ARG A 468 32.38 -32.01 48.98
C ARG A 468 32.41 -33.29 49.83
N PRO A 469 31.83 -34.42 49.38
CA PRO A 469 32.56 -35.39 48.55
C PRO A 469 31.72 -35.96 47.38
N ALA A 470 32.30 -36.24 46.20
CA ALA A 470 32.77 -37.56 45.72
C ALA A 470 31.66 -38.64 45.72
N GLY A 471 31.35 -39.37 44.64
CA GLY A 471 31.90 -39.49 43.31
C GLY A 471 30.92 -40.30 42.44
N GLY A 472 31.17 -40.36 41.14
CA GLY A 472 30.31 -41.10 40.22
C GLY A 472 30.81 -40.98 38.79
N THR A 473 31.74 -41.86 38.43
CA THR A 473 32.23 -42.10 37.08
C THR A 473 31.08 -42.49 36.14
N GLY A 474 30.85 -41.69 35.10
CA GLY A 474 29.87 -42.01 34.06
C GLY A 474 30.21 -41.33 32.75
N ARG A 475 30.99 -42.01 31.90
CA ARG A 475 31.11 -41.70 30.48
C ARG A 475 29.72 -41.56 29.87
N ARG A 476 29.35 -40.38 29.37
CA ARG A 476 28.33 -40.26 28.32
C ARG A 476 28.84 -39.36 27.22
N ARG A 477 28.93 -39.99 26.05
CA ARG A 477 29.26 -39.41 24.75
C ARG A 477 28.27 -38.29 24.45
N LEU A 478 28.81 -37.14 24.05
CA LEU A 478 28.08 -36.05 23.46
C LEU A 478 27.70 -36.50 22.04
N THR A 479 26.44 -36.87 21.82
CA THR A 479 25.93 -37.10 20.47
C THR A 479 25.21 -35.83 20.04
N MET A 480 25.88 -35.06 19.18
CA MET A 480 25.27 -34.03 18.34
C MET A 480 24.27 -34.71 17.40
N ALA A 481 22.99 -34.39 17.53
CA ALA A 481 21.95 -34.74 16.56
C ALA A 481 21.33 -33.44 16.04
N VAL A 482 21.84 -33.00 14.89
CA VAL A 482 21.24 -32.00 13.99
C VAL A 482 21.12 -32.70 12.63
N LEU A 483 20.00 -32.48 11.94
CA LEU A 483 19.56 -33.00 10.63
C LEU A 483 18.67 -34.27 10.64
N ALA A 484 17.35 -34.04 10.74
CA ALA A 484 16.32 -34.69 9.91
C ALA A 484 14.95 -34.09 10.26
N ALA A 485 14.62 -32.92 9.70
CA ALA A 485 13.29 -32.32 9.82
C ALA A 485 12.88 -31.68 8.49
N LEU A 486 12.92 -32.46 7.40
CA LEU A 486 12.18 -32.19 6.17
C LEU A 486 11.78 -33.54 5.58
N GLY A 487 10.54 -33.96 5.81
CA GLY A 487 9.93 -35.14 5.20
C GLY A 487 9.52 -36.23 6.19
N GLY A 488 8.26 -36.24 6.62
CA GLY A 488 7.58 -37.45 7.07
C GLY A 488 6.75 -37.34 8.35
N SER A 489 5.43 -37.17 8.21
CA SER A 489 4.31 -37.74 9.00
C SER A 489 3.02 -37.06 8.51
N LEU A 490 1.88 -37.71 8.24
CA LEU A 490 1.25 -38.83 8.93
C LEU A 490 0.17 -39.48 8.04
N VAL A 491 -0.10 -40.78 8.22
CA VAL A 491 -1.08 -41.61 7.48
C VAL A 491 -2.21 -42.09 8.41
N ALA A 492 -3.45 -42.08 7.87
CA ALA A 492 -4.69 -42.86 8.19
C ALA A 492 -5.53 -42.43 9.43
N GLN A 493 -6.88 -42.52 9.48
CA GLN A 493 -7.85 -43.43 8.83
C GLN A 493 -9.24 -42.78 8.54
N LEU A 494 -9.93 -43.37 7.55
CA LEU A 494 -11.35 -43.22 7.16
C LEU A 494 -12.27 -44.16 7.97
N VAL A 495 -13.53 -43.77 8.21
CA VAL A 495 -14.73 -44.65 8.15
C VAL A 495 -15.95 -43.82 7.66
N PRO A 496 -16.85 -44.37 6.81
CA PRO A 496 -17.91 -43.64 6.13
C PRO A 496 -19.30 -43.80 6.77
N GLY A 497 -20.20 -42.88 6.43
CA GLY A 497 -21.66 -43.02 6.53
C GLY A 497 -22.29 -41.72 6.06
N SER A 498 -23.36 -41.65 5.30
CA SER A 498 -24.29 -42.60 4.68
C SER A 498 -25.31 -41.69 3.99
N ALA A 499 -25.76 -42.08 2.80
CA ALA A 499 -26.73 -41.34 2.01
C ALA A 499 -28.08 -41.17 2.72
N SER A 500 -28.77 -40.05 2.44
CA SER A 500 -30.23 -40.07 2.33
C SER A 500 -30.65 -39.08 1.27
N ASP A 501 -31.15 -39.66 0.17
CA ASP A 501 -32.15 -39.06 -0.69
C ASP A 501 -33.27 -38.40 0.12
N ARG A 502 -33.76 -37.27 -0.37
CA ARG A 502 -35.19 -37.00 -0.46
C ARG A 502 -35.48 -35.86 -1.42
N ASP A 503 -36.00 -36.27 -2.57
CA ASP A 503 -36.93 -35.54 -3.41
C ASP A 503 -38.00 -34.81 -2.58
N VAL A 504 -38.14 -33.49 -2.78
CA VAL A 504 -39.46 -32.83 -2.82
C VAL A 504 -39.41 -31.73 -3.89
N ARG A 505 -40.29 -31.88 -4.88
CA ARG A 505 -40.56 -30.97 -6.01
C ARG A 505 -41.09 -29.60 -5.57
N PRO A 506 -40.95 -28.56 -6.43
CA PRO A 506 -41.41 -27.19 -6.17
C PRO A 506 -42.89 -26.99 -6.57
N PRO A 507 -43.59 -25.98 -6.04
CA PRO A 507 -44.74 -25.37 -6.71
C PRO A 507 -44.25 -24.19 -7.58
N VAL A 508 -44.32 -24.31 -8.91
CA VAL A 508 -45.45 -23.91 -9.78
C VAL A 508 -45.45 -22.41 -10.09
N ALA A 509 -45.30 -22.16 -11.39
CA ALA A 509 -45.32 -20.89 -12.09
C ALA A 509 -46.73 -20.31 -12.27
N VAL A 510 -46.80 -18.99 -12.46
CA VAL A 510 -47.88 -18.32 -13.23
C VAL A 510 -47.20 -17.36 -14.22
N PRO A 511 -47.51 -17.42 -15.54
CA PRO A 511 -46.87 -16.63 -16.61
C PRO A 511 -47.83 -15.52 -17.13
N PRO A 512 -47.65 -14.93 -18.33
CA PRO A 512 -47.13 -13.58 -18.52
C PRO A 512 -48.13 -12.60 -19.14
N SER A 513 -47.92 -11.29 -18.96
CA SER A 513 -48.57 -10.27 -19.78
C SER A 513 -47.73 -9.96 -21.02
N SER A 514 -48.32 -10.30 -22.15
CA SER A 514 -47.98 -9.95 -23.52
C SER A 514 -47.77 -8.46 -23.73
N ARG A 515 -46.65 -8.08 -24.35
CA ARG A 515 -46.69 -7.07 -25.42
C ARG A 515 -45.61 -7.32 -26.45
N THR A 516 -46.11 -7.51 -27.65
CA THR A 516 -45.44 -7.83 -28.90
C THR A 516 -45.09 -6.52 -29.60
N GLU A 517 -43.80 -6.19 -29.73
CA GLU A 517 -43.31 -5.28 -30.77
C GLU A 517 -41.93 -5.75 -31.24
N THR A 518 -41.91 -6.48 -32.35
CA THR A 518 -40.84 -6.48 -33.37
C THR A 518 -41.13 -5.30 -34.33
N PRO A 519 -40.21 -4.71 -35.14
CA PRO A 519 -38.85 -5.10 -35.59
C PRO A 519 -37.85 -3.87 -35.60
N PRO A 520 -36.64 -3.83 -36.23
CA PRO A 520 -36.07 -4.77 -37.19
C PRO A 520 -34.64 -5.26 -36.94
N SER A 521 -34.40 -6.38 -37.62
CA SER A 521 -33.13 -7.00 -37.95
C SER A 521 -32.11 -6.01 -38.54
N SER A 522 -31.00 -5.83 -37.84
CA SER A 522 -29.73 -5.38 -38.41
C SER A 522 -28.61 -6.35 -38.00
N ARG A 523 -28.13 -7.07 -39.02
CA ARG A 523 -26.75 -7.49 -39.28
C ARG A 523 -25.86 -7.88 -38.09
N SER A 524 -25.56 -9.17 -38.03
CA SER A 524 -24.23 -9.75 -37.84
C SER A 524 -23.08 -8.77 -37.59
N GLY A 525 -22.57 -8.76 -36.37
CA GLY A 525 -21.29 -8.16 -35.99
C GLY A 525 -20.90 -8.63 -34.58
N ASP A 526 -19.78 -9.33 -34.51
CA ASP A 526 -19.02 -9.75 -33.32
C ASP A 526 -19.72 -10.48 -32.18
N ARG A 527 -19.51 -11.81 -32.17
CA ARG A 527 -19.47 -12.59 -30.93
C ARG A 527 -18.35 -12.02 -30.06
N GLY A 528 -18.73 -11.41 -28.93
CA GLY A 528 -17.78 -11.09 -27.87
C GLY A 528 -16.96 -12.32 -27.46
N PRO A 529 -15.72 -12.13 -26.99
CA PRO A 529 -14.82 -13.24 -26.70
C PRO A 529 -15.45 -14.14 -25.64
N VAL A 530 -15.57 -15.41 -26.01
CA VAL A 530 -15.80 -16.54 -25.10
C VAL A 530 -14.74 -16.45 -23.99
N PRO A 531 -15.06 -16.77 -22.71
CA PRO A 531 -14.06 -16.84 -21.65
C PRO A 531 -12.87 -17.64 -22.16
N SER A 532 -11.70 -16.99 -22.19
CA SER A 532 -10.46 -17.56 -22.72
C SER A 532 -10.27 -18.93 -22.11
N GLU A 533 -10.20 -19.96 -22.95
CA GLU A 533 -9.77 -21.29 -22.51
C GLU A 533 -8.47 -21.13 -21.71
N PRO A 534 -8.27 -21.93 -20.64
CA PRO A 534 -7.02 -21.92 -19.90
C PRO A 534 -5.87 -22.06 -20.89
N LEU A 535 -5.08 -20.99 -21.05
CA LEU A 535 -3.99 -20.94 -21.99
C LEU A 535 -3.00 -22.05 -21.61
N ASP A 536 -2.62 -22.85 -22.59
CA ASP A 536 -1.58 -23.85 -22.43
C ASP A 536 -0.25 -23.12 -22.11
N PRO A 537 0.32 -23.29 -20.89
CA PRO A 537 1.56 -22.62 -20.52
C PRO A 537 2.75 -23.09 -21.37
N GLY A 538 2.63 -24.23 -22.05
CA GLY A 538 3.68 -24.82 -22.87
C GLY A 538 4.16 -23.87 -23.97
N ALA A 539 3.25 -23.21 -24.69
CA ALA A 539 3.63 -22.29 -25.76
C ALA A 539 4.46 -21.10 -25.25
N LYS A 540 4.08 -20.54 -24.11
CA LYS A 540 4.80 -19.42 -23.49
C LYS A 540 6.15 -19.84 -22.93
N LEU A 541 6.24 -21.00 -22.27
CA LEU A 541 7.51 -21.56 -21.78
C LEU A 541 8.49 -21.85 -22.93
N VAL A 542 8.02 -22.37 -24.06
CA VAL A 542 8.85 -22.56 -25.27
C VAL A 542 9.36 -21.23 -25.80
N GLN A 543 8.50 -20.20 -25.87
CA GLN A 543 8.89 -18.86 -26.30
C GLN A 543 10.01 -18.29 -25.41
N ILE A 544 9.88 -18.39 -24.09
CA ILE A 544 10.90 -17.96 -23.12
C ILE A 544 12.18 -18.77 -23.36
N ALA A 545 12.08 -20.10 -23.45
CA ALA A 545 13.24 -20.97 -23.67
C ALA A 545 14.03 -20.62 -24.94
N GLU A 546 13.35 -20.30 -26.03
CA GLU A 546 13.98 -19.88 -27.28
C GLU A 546 14.72 -18.55 -27.15
N ARG A 547 14.14 -17.58 -26.44
CA ARG A 547 14.79 -16.29 -26.15
C ARG A 547 16.05 -16.51 -25.32
N VAL A 548 15.93 -17.27 -24.24
CA VAL A 548 17.03 -17.60 -23.33
C VAL A 548 18.15 -18.35 -24.06
N GLN A 549 17.82 -19.31 -24.92
CA GLN A 549 18.81 -20.06 -25.71
C GLN A 549 19.69 -19.18 -26.60
N ARG A 550 19.15 -18.05 -27.08
CA ARG A 550 19.86 -17.08 -27.93
C ARG A 550 20.69 -16.07 -27.14
N MET A 551 20.50 -16.00 -25.82
CA MET A 551 21.21 -15.04 -24.98
C MET A 551 22.70 -15.38 -24.90
N ALA A 552 23.54 -14.42 -25.22
CA ALA A 552 24.97 -14.51 -25.02
C ALA A 552 25.29 -14.23 -23.55
N GLU A 553 25.64 -15.26 -22.78
CA GLU A 553 26.13 -15.10 -21.41
C GLU A 553 27.64 -15.36 -21.36
N PRO A 554 28.41 -14.48 -20.69
CA PRO A 554 29.80 -14.79 -20.41
C PRO A 554 29.87 -16.07 -19.56
N PRO A 555 30.81 -16.99 -19.83
CA PRO A 555 30.94 -18.21 -19.06
C PRO A 555 31.23 -17.85 -17.60
N SER A 556 30.41 -18.35 -16.68
CA SER A 556 30.63 -18.18 -15.25
C SER A 556 31.92 -18.91 -14.85
N ARG A 557 32.89 -18.17 -14.33
CA ARG A 557 34.21 -18.69 -13.90
C ARG A 557 34.30 -18.67 -12.40
N GLY A 558 35.03 -19.63 -11.85
CA GLY A 558 35.31 -19.67 -10.42
C GLY A 558 35.23 -21.07 -9.84
N ARG A 559 35.97 -21.27 -8.74
CA ARG A 559 36.01 -22.54 -7.99
C ARG A 559 34.66 -22.90 -7.37
N TYR A 560 33.96 -21.92 -6.82
CA TYR A 560 32.71 -22.10 -6.09
C TYR A 560 31.50 -21.78 -6.97
N ALA A 561 30.47 -22.60 -6.89
CA ALA A 561 29.11 -22.22 -7.23
C ALA A 561 28.53 -21.44 -6.04
N PHE A 562 28.01 -20.25 -6.30
CA PHE A 562 27.42 -19.34 -5.32
C PHE A 562 25.94 -19.14 -5.62
N THR A 563 25.09 -19.21 -4.59
CA THR A 563 23.69 -18.79 -4.65
C THR A 563 23.36 -17.93 -3.43
N CYS A 564 22.55 -16.89 -3.64
CA CYS A 564 21.89 -16.15 -2.57
C CYS A 564 20.37 -16.13 -2.78
N LEU A 565 19.64 -16.41 -1.69
CA LEU A 565 18.20 -16.34 -1.66
C LEU A 565 17.68 -15.79 -0.32
N ARG A 566 16.44 -15.31 -0.31
CA ARG A 566 15.68 -15.01 0.91
C ARG A 566 14.55 -16.03 1.08
N VAL A 567 14.36 -16.54 2.29
CA VAL A 567 13.35 -17.54 2.64
C VAL A 567 12.39 -16.96 3.67
N TRP A 568 11.10 -17.13 3.43
CA TRP A 568 10.07 -16.93 4.45
C TRP A 568 9.51 -18.29 4.85
N SER A 569 9.67 -18.65 6.12
CA SER A 569 9.16 -19.90 6.69
C SER A 569 7.70 -19.76 7.14
N PRO A 570 6.95 -20.86 7.38
CA PRO A 570 5.60 -20.78 7.93
C PRO A 570 5.50 -19.97 9.24
N GLU A 571 6.56 -19.98 10.05
CA GLU A 571 6.61 -19.22 11.32
C GLU A 571 6.74 -17.72 11.04
N ASP A 572 7.51 -17.33 10.02
CA ASP A 572 7.59 -15.95 9.53
C ASP A 572 6.34 -15.53 8.75
N LEU A 573 5.50 -16.49 8.36
CA LEU A 573 4.30 -16.33 7.53
C LEU A 573 3.00 -16.67 8.28
N ALA A 574 3.05 -16.74 9.61
CA ALA A 574 1.86 -17.00 10.41
C ALA A 574 0.75 -16.00 10.05
N LEU A 575 -0.51 -16.45 10.00
CA LEU A 575 -1.67 -15.65 9.58
C LEU A 575 -1.77 -14.28 10.33
N GLY A 576 -1.22 -13.22 9.72
CA GLY A 576 -1.09 -11.88 10.31
C GLY A 576 0.33 -11.29 10.35
N SER A 577 1.34 -12.09 10.03
CA SER A 577 2.76 -11.75 9.92
C SER A 577 3.18 -11.83 8.44
N ASP A 578 2.60 -11.00 7.58
CA ASP A 578 3.20 -10.76 6.26
C ASP A 578 4.27 -9.66 6.38
N ASP A 579 5.10 -9.76 7.42
CA ASP A 579 6.22 -8.85 7.57
C ASP A 579 7.25 -9.17 6.49
N LEU A 580 7.23 -8.38 5.42
CA LEU A 580 8.20 -8.46 4.33
C LEU A 580 9.63 -8.24 4.84
N MET A 581 9.80 -7.64 6.01
CA MET A 581 11.08 -7.36 6.64
C MET A 581 11.61 -8.51 7.49
N ARG A 582 10.81 -9.54 7.76
CA ARG A 582 11.21 -10.73 8.49
C ARG A 582 11.43 -11.93 7.58
N TYR A 583 12.69 -12.33 7.39
CA TYR A 583 13.06 -13.45 6.52
C TYR A 583 14.43 -14.03 6.87
N GLN A 584 14.73 -15.22 6.36
CA GLN A 584 16.08 -15.77 6.39
C GLN A 584 16.83 -15.45 5.10
N GLU A 585 17.96 -14.77 5.19
CA GLU A 585 18.88 -14.62 4.06
C GLU A 585 19.87 -15.79 4.07
N GLU A 586 19.82 -16.62 3.03
CA GLU A 586 20.70 -17.76 2.87
C GLU A 586 21.70 -17.54 1.75
N ARG A 587 22.96 -17.92 2.02
CA ARG A 587 24.03 -17.90 1.04
C ARG A 587 24.76 -19.24 1.06
N LEU A 588 25.04 -19.78 -0.12
CA LEU A 588 25.70 -21.08 -0.28
C LEU A 588 26.84 -20.97 -1.28
N TRP A 589 28.05 -21.36 -0.87
CA TRP A 589 29.22 -21.54 -1.71
C TRP A 589 29.64 -22.99 -1.70
N TRP A 590 29.83 -23.63 -2.84
CA TRP A 590 30.30 -25.01 -2.88
C TRP A 590 31.13 -25.36 -4.13
N THR A 591 32.04 -26.31 -3.99
CA THR A 591 32.99 -26.73 -5.03
C THR A 591 32.53 -27.99 -5.75
N ARG A 592 33.12 -28.34 -6.90
CA ARG A 592 32.86 -29.63 -7.59
C ARG A 592 33.04 -30.86 -6.70
N GLU A 593 33.87 -30.76 -5.67
CA GLU A 593 34.16 -31.82 -4.70
C GLU A 593 33.13 -31.91 -3.57
N ARG A 594 32.05 -31.12 -3.65
CA ARG A 594 30.97 -31.03 -2.65
C ARG A 594 31.46 -30.60 -1.26
N SER A 595 32.52 -29.79 -1.22
CA SER A 595 32.93 -29.00 -0.06
C SER A 595 32.40 -27.57 -0.18
N GLY A 596 32.25 -26.83 0.92
CA GLY A 596 31.68 -25.49 0.85
C GLY A 596 31.39 -24.81 2.19
N ARG A 597 30.59 -23.75 2.12
CA ARG A 597 30.12 -22.94 3.24
C ARG A 597 28.66 -22.55 2.97
N ARG A 598 27.81 -22.63 3.99
CA ARG A 598 26.47 -22.04 4.00
C ARG A 598 26.37 -21.06 5.16
N THR A 599 25.84 -19.88 4.91
CA THR A 599 25.52 -18.90 5.96
C THR A 599 24.04 -18.59 5.91
N VAL A 600 23.40 -18.55 7.07
CA VAL A 600 21.99 -18.15 7.23
C VAL A 600 21.95 -16.97 8.20
N HIS A 601 21.30 -15.89 7.80
CA HIS A 601 21.00 -14.75 8.65
C HIS A 601 19.50 -14.63 8.82
N ASP A 602 19.03 -14.56 10.06
CA ASP A 602 17.67 -14.11 10.31
C ASP A 602 17.67 -12.59 10.15
N VAL A 603 16.74 -12.06 9.37
CA VAL A 603 16.54 -10.62 9.17
C VAL A 603 15.22 -10.26 9.79
N ASP A 604 15.20 -9.22 10.60
CA ASP A 604 14.02 -8.69 11.29
C ASP A 604 14.09 -7.17 11.26
N ASP A 605 13.06 -6.49 10.76
CA ASP A 605 13.06 -5.04 10.49
C ASP A 605 14.31 -4.54 9.73
N GLY A 606 14.77 -5.33 8.76
CA GLY A 606 15.97 -5.03 7.95
C GLY A 606 17.30 -5.18 8.71
N ARG A 607 17.29 -5.59 9.99
CA ARG A 607 18.49 -5.87 10.76
C ARG A 607 18.85 -7.34 10.65
N ARG A 608 20.07 -7.62 10.19
CA ARG A 608 20.61 -8.99 10.10
C ARG A 608 21.10 -9.46 11.47
N SER A 609 20.68 -10.65 11.86
CA SER A 609 21.21 -11.39 12.99
C SER A 609 22.63 -11.89 12.70
N ARG A 610 23.29 -12.40 13.75
CA ARG A 610 24.60 -13.05 13.61
C ARG A 610 24.46 -14.28 12.71
N ALA A 611 25.33 -14.38 11.70
CA ALA A 611 25.35 -15.50 10.78
C ALA A 611 25.43 -16.85 11.50
N GLN A 612 24.53 -17.76 11.17
CA GLN A 612 24.66 -19.18 11.44
C GLN A 612 25.45 -19.81 10.30
N GLU A 613 26.67 -20.27 10.57
CA GLU A 613 27.58 -20.80 9.56
C GLU A 613 27.69 -22.32 9.65
N ALA A 614 27.51 -22.99 8.52
CA ALA A 614 27.84 -24.39 8.33
C ALA A 614 28.97 -24.52 7.30
N ARG A 615 30.03 -25.25 7.67
CA ARG A 615 31.11 -25.63 6.75
C ARG A 615 30.94 -27.08 6.36
N TYR A 616 31.27 -27.36 5.10
CA TYR A 616 31.21 -28.70 4.53
C TYR A 616 32.60 -29.08 4.05
N ASP A 617 33.14 -30.15 4.63
CA ASP A 617 34.34 -30.78 4.11
C ASP A 617 34.05 -31.51 2.80
N ARG A 618 35.10 -32.05 2.18
CA ARG A 618 35.01 -32.76 0.90
C ARG A 618 33.97 -33.89 0.96
N GLY A 619 32.96 -33.81 0.08
CA GLY A 619 31.90 -34.81 -0.02
C GLY A 619 30.74 -34.66 0.98
N GLU A 620 30.80 -33.71 1.91
CA GLU A 620 29.78 -33.55 2.95
C GLU A 620 28.49 -32.90 2.44
N LEU A 621 28.57 -32.03 1.42
CA LEU A 621 27.38 -31.43 0.82
C LEU A 621 26.68 -32.42 -0.12
N ARG A 622 25.89 -33.33 0.45
CA ARG A 622 25.24 -34.43 -0.29
C ARG A 622 24.01 -34.03 -1.09
N ALA A 623 23.38 -32.92 -0.73
CA ALA A 623 22.11 -32.45 -1.32
C ALA A 623 22.27 -31.70 -2.65
N VAL A 624 23.42 -31.78 -3.31
CA VAL A 624 23.67 -31.09 -4.58
C VAL A 624 23.11 -31.92 -5.75
N PRO A 625 22.21 -31.36 -6.59
CA PRO A 625 21.71 -32.04 -7.78
C PRO A 625 22.82 -32.30 -8.80
N PRO A 626 22.66 -33.28 -9.71
CA PRO A 626 23.51 -33.37 -10.89
C PRO A 626 23.46 -32.08 -11.71
N ASP A 627 24.49 -31.83 -12.51
CA ASP A 627 24.49 -30.68 -13.42
C ASP A 627 23.52 -30.98 -14.58
N PRO A 628 22.44 -30.20 -14.77
CA PRO A 628 21.46 -30.50 -15.81
C PRO A 628 22.11 -30.39 -17.19
N SER A 629 21.77 -31.30 -18.10
CA SER A 629 22.22 -31.19 -19.48
C SER A 629 21.55 -30.02 -20.20
N ALA A 630 22.30 -29.33 -21.07
CA ALA A 630 21.73 -28.39 -22.03
C ALA A 630 21.09 -29.10 -23.25
N ASP A 631 21.41 -30.38 -23.45
CA ASP A 631 20.70 -31.23 -24.40
C ASP A 631 19.41 -31.77 -23.76
N LEU A 632 18.27 -31.47 -24.39
CA LEU A 632 16.94 -31.79 -23.85
C LEU A 632 16.73 -33.31 -23.70
N THR A 633 17.27 -34.13 -24.59
CA THR A 633 17.12 -35.59 -24.53
C THR A 633 17.85 -36.17 -23.32
N GLU A 634 19.09 -35.74 -23.10
CA GLU A 634 19.85 -36.13 -21.92
C GLU A 634 19.24 -35.55 -20.63
N LEU A 635 18.73 -34.32 -20.68
CA LEU A 635 18.04 -33.70 -19.54
C LEU A 635 16.82 -34.53 -19.12
N ARG A 636 15.98 -34.97 -20.07
CA ARG A 636 14.83 -35.86 -19.78
C ARG A 636 15.28 -37.12 -19.05
N ARG A 637 16.35 -37.78 -19.52
CA ARG A 637 16.91 -38.97 -18.87
C ARG A 637 17.37 -38.68 -17.44
N GLN A 638 18.02 -37.53 -17.22
CA GLN A 638 18.44 -37.10 -15.89
C GLN A 638 17.23 -36.83 -14.97
N MET A 639 16.21 -36.11 -15.46
CA MET A 639 15.03 -35.77 -14.67
C MET A 639 14.22 -37.00 -14.30
N ASP A 640 14.07 -37.96 -15.22
CA ASP A 640 13.43 -39.24 -14.95
C ASP A 640 14.08 -40.00 -13.80
N VAL A 641 15.42 -40.00 -13.73
CA VAL A 641 16.16 -40.63 -12.63
C VAL A 641 15.87 -39.91 -11.31
N LEU A 642 15.88 -38.58 -11.30
CA LEU A 642 15.60 -37.78 -10.10
C LEU A 642 14.15 -37.95 -9.62
N LEU A 643 13.17 -37.92 -10.53
CA LEU A 643 11.76 -38.10 -10.19
C LEU A 643 11.47 -39.54 -9.70
N ARG A 644 12.07 -40.56 -10.31
CA ARG A 644 11.94 -41.95 -9.81
C ARG A 644 12.50 -42.13 -8.40
N ALA A 645 13.52 -41.36 -8.02
CA ALA A 645 14.08 -41.37 -6.68
C ALA A 645 13.17 -40.67 -5.65
N LYS A 646 12.24 -39.80 -6.08
CA LYS A 646 11.25 -39.17 -5.19
C LYS A 646 10.14 -40.14 -4.77
N PRO A 647 9.47 -39.90 -3.62
CA PRO A 647 8.27 -40.62 -3.22
C PRO A 647 7.19 -40.58 -4.31
N PRO A 648 6.37 -41.64 -4.48
CA PRO A 648 5.34 -41.69 -5.52
C PRO A 648 4.42 -40.46 -5.59
N ALA A 649 4.07 -39.87 -4.45
CA ALA A 649 3.22 -38.68 -4.35
C ALA A 649 3.82 -37.40 -4.99
N LEU A 650 5.13 -37.39 -5.24
CA LEU A 650 5.88 -36.30 -5.87
C LEU A 650 6.38 -36.68 -7.28
N ARG A 651 5.86 -37.76 -7.89
CA ARG A 651 6.16 -38.15 -9.27
C ARG A 651 5.14 -37.54 -10.24
N ASN A 652 4.93 -36.24 -10.12
CA ASN A 652 3.96 -35.43 -10.87
C ASN A 652 4.55 -34.04 -11.20
N ALA A 653 3.79 -33.20 -11.89
CA ALA A 653 4.20 -31.85 -12.26
C ALA A 653 4.69 -30.99 -11.07
N ALA A 654 4.05 -31.09 -9.90
CA ALA A 654 4.52 -30.38 -8.71
C ALA A 654 5.94 -30.84 -8.28
N GLY A 655 6.21 -32.14 -8.34
CA GLY A 655 7.55 -32.67 -8.10
C GLY A 655 8.57 -32.32 -9.20
N MET A 656 8.11 -32.10 -10.43
CA MET A 656 8.94 -31.55 -11.51
C MET A 656 9.36 -30.11 -11.17
N LEU A 657 8.40 -29.23 -10.84
CA LEU A 657 8.67 -27.85 -10.41
C LEU A 657 9.62 -27.80 -9.21
N GLU A 658 9.39 -28.64 -8.19
CA GLU A 658 10.29 -28.73 -7.03
C GLU A 658 11.72 -29.14 -7.43
N THR A 659 11.85 -30.04 -8.41
CA THR A 659 13.18 -30.47 -8.91
C THR A 659 13.89 -29.32 -9.64
N VAL A 660 13.17 -28.51 -10.42
CA VAL A 660 13.73 -27.34 -11.10
C VAL A 660 14.18 -26.30 -10.07
N ALA A 661 13.35 -25.97 -9.08
CA ALA A 661 13.72 -25.04 -8.01
C ALA A 661 14.97 -25.51 -7.25
N TRP A 662 15.06 -26.81 -6.96
CA TRP A 662 16.24 -27.42 -6.35
C TRP A 662 17.49 -27.26 -7.22
N MET A 663 17.39 -27.33 -8.55
CA MET A 663 18.53 -27.05 -9.43
C MET A 663 18.99 -25.59 -9.34
N TYR A 664 18.07 -24.63 -9.43
CA TYR A 664 18.39 -23.20 -9.31
C TYR A 664 19.01 -22.84 -7.95
N GLN A 665 18.59 -23.52 -6.88
CA GLN A 665 19.12 -23.28 -5.53
C GLN A 665 20.60 -23.64 -5.39
N PHE A 666 21.09 -24.61 -6.17
CA PHE A 666 22.46 -25.12 -6.03
C PHE A 666 23.36 -24.81 -7.23
N ARG A 667 22.82 -24.47 -8.40
CA ARG A 667 23.60 -24.38 -9.64
C ARG A 667 23.46 -23.00 -10.29
N PRO A 668 24.58 -22.34 -10.63
CA PRO A 668 24.58 -21.22 -11.58
C PRO A 668 24.42 -21.76 -12.99
N LEU A 669 23.16 -21.97 -13.38
CA LEU A 669 22.78 -22.56 -14.65
C LEU A 669 23.15 -21.62 -15.81
N THR A 670 23.69 -22.19 -16.88
CA THR A 670 23.91 -21.50 -18.15
C THR A 670 22.60 -21.26 -18.91
N ALA A 671 22.57 -20.28 -19.80
CA ALA A 671 21.43 -20.05 -20.69
C ALA A 671 20.89 -21.33 -21.38
N GLY A 672 21.78 -22.18 -21.91
CA GLY A 672 21.37 -23.44 -22.56
C GLY A 672 20.70 -24.43 -21.59
N GLN A 673 21.20 -24.52 -20.35
CA GLN A 673 20.58 -25.37 -19.32
C GLN A 673 19.21 -24.82 -18.90
N ARG A 674 19.08 -23.50 -18.74
CA ARG A 674 17.79 -22.86 -18.39
C ARG A 674 16.77 -23.05 -19.49
N ALA A 675 17.15 -22.86 -20.76
CA ALA A 675 16.29 -23.11 -21.90
C ALA A 675 15.84 -24.59 -21.97
N ALA A 676 16.75 -25.54 -21.73
CA ALA A 676 16.40 -26.96 -21.70
C ALA A 676 15.39 -27.30 -20.59
N LEU A 677 15.56 -26.75 -19.38
CA LEU A 677 14.62 -26.93 -18.27
C LEU A 677 13.24 -26.34 -18.59
N LEU A 678 13.18 -25.15 -19.20
CA LEU A 678 11.92 -24.52 -19.60
C LEU A 678 11.17 -25.33 -20.67
N ARG A 679 11.87 -25.87 -21.68
CA ARG A 679 11.26 -26.79 -22.67
C ARG A 679 10.76 -28.08 -22.03
N TRP A 680 11.51 -28.62 -21.08
CA TRP A 680 11.08 -29.81 -20.36
C TRP A 680 9.82 -29.56 -19.52
N LEU A 681 9.70 -28.40 -18.87
CA LEU A 681 8.46 -27.99 -18.19
C LEU A 681 7.31 -27.76 -19.17
N ALA A 682 7.58 -27.23 -20.37
CA ALA A 682 6.55 -27.01 -21.38
C ALA A 682 5.89 -28.30 -21.89
N GLU A 683 6.56 -29.44 -21.74
CA GLU A 683 6.05 -30.78 -22.12
C GLU A 683 5.27 -31.46 -20.98
N ALA A 684 5.18 -30.84 -19.81
CA ALA A 684 4.66 -31.48 -18.61
C ALA A 684 3.14 -31.34 -18.47
N ASP A 685 2.44 -32.47 -18.43
CA ASP A 685 1.02 -32.50 -18.10
C ASP A 685 0.76 -32.04 -16.66
N GLY A 686 -0.26 -31.22 -16.46
CA GLY A 686 -0.71 -30.77 -15.14
C GLY A 686 -0.02 -29.53 -14.59
N ILE A 687 0.83 -28.87 -15.40
CA ILE A 687 1.24 -27.49 -15.16
C ILE A 687 0.14 -26.55 -15.65
N VAL A 688 -0.17 -25.54 -14.85
CA VAL A 688 -1.14 -24.48 -15.17
C VAL A 688 -0.44 -23.14 -15.33
N ASP A 689 -0.97 -22.33 -16.25
CA ASP A 689 -0.56 -20.95 -16.46
C ASP A 689 -0.90 -20.09 -15.23
N GLY A 690 0.11 -19.45 -14.65
CA GLY A 690 -0.03 -18.49 -13.57
C GLY A 690 -0.04 -17.03 -14.04
N GLY A 691 0.15 -16.79 -15.34
CA GLY A 691 0.26 -15.46 -15.93
C GLY A 691 1.55 -14.75 -15.52
N ARG A 692 1.55 -13.42 -15.70
CA ARG A 692 2.67 -12.56 -15.32
C ARG A 692 2.38 -11.86 -14.00
N TYR A 693 3.27 -11.97 -13.02
CA TYR A 693 3.16 -11.25 -11.75
C TYR A 693 4.53 -10.89 -11.15
N GLY A 694 4.53 -9.97 -10.20
CA GLY A 694 5.72 -9.51 -9.47
C GLY A 694 6.06 -10.40 -8.27
N ASP A 695 7.35 -10.66 -8.04
CA ASP A 695 7.84 -11.27 -6.80
C ASP A 695 7.97 -10.26 -5.65
N ARG A 696 8.43 -10.71 -4.47
CA ARG A 696 8.65 -9.85 -3.29
C ARG A 696 9.78 -8.81 -3.47
N ALA A 697 10.51 -8.84 -4.57
CA ALA A 697 11.48 -7.82 -4.97
C ALA A 697 10.96 -6.95 -6.13
N GLU A 698 9.66 -6.99 -6.41
CA GLU A 698 8.99 -6.25 -7.48
C GLU A 698 9.53 -6.60 -8.89
N ARG A 699 10.12 -7.79 -9.05
CA ARG A 699 10.56 -8.29 -10.37
C ARG A 699 9.42 -9.08 -10.99
N TYR A 700 9.07 -8.73 -12.22
CA TYR A 700 7.99 -9.38 -12.94
C TYR A 700 8.52 -10.54 -13.77
N GLY A 701 7.80 -11.65 -13.75
CA GLY A 701 8.11 -12.83 -14.55
C GLY A 701 6.88 -13.61 -14.96
N TYR A 702 7.10 -14.67 -15.73
CA TYR A 702 6.06 -15.61 -16.12
C TYR A 702 5.97 -16.77 -15.12
N ALA A 703 4.78 -17.03 -14.63
CA ALA A 703 4.55 -17.99 -13.58
C ALA A 703 3.88 -19.27 -14.07
N VAL A 704 4.30 -20.38 -13.50
CA VAL A 704 3.69 -21.68 -13.73
C VAL A 704 3.50 -22.40 -12.42
N SER A 705 2.36 -23.07 -12.28
CA SER A 705 1.98 -23.76 -11.05
C SER A 705 1.61 -25.21 -11.30
N ALA A 706 1.77 -26.06 -10.29
CA ALA A 706 1.24 -27.42 -10.33
C ALA A 706 0.85 -27.88 -8.93
N ARG A 707 -0.16 -28.76 -8.87
CA ARG A 707 -0.68 -29.29 -7.62
C ARG A 707 -0.12 -30.68 -7.34
N ASN A 708 0.33 -30.94 -6.11
CA ASN A 708 0.76 -32.27 -5.68
C ASN A 708 -0.43 -33.13 -5.21
N ALA A 709 -0.16 -34.41 -4.89
CA ALA A 709 -1.20 -35.35 -4.45
C ALA A 709 -1.87 -34.97 -3.11
N ALA A 710 -1.22 -34.16 -2.28
CA ALA A 710 -1.79 -33.64 -1.03
C ALA A 710 -2.60 -32.35 -1.26
N GLY A 711 -2.73 -31.90 -2.51
CA GLY A 711 -3.44 -30.70 -2.87
C GLY A 711 -2.65 -29.41 -2.64
N GLN A 712 -1.36 -29.47 -2.32
CA GLN A 712 -0.50 -28.28 -2.19
C GLN A 712 -0.07 -27.80 -3.58
N TRP A 713 0.07 -26.50 -3.76
CA TRP A 713 0.60 -25.91 -4.98
C TRP A 713 2.10 -25.62 -4.85
N GLU A 714 2.80 -25.90 -5.94
CA GLU A 714 4.17 -25.47 -6.21
C GLU A 714 4.09 -24.46 -7.36
N THR A 715 4.60 -23.25 -7.16
CA THR A 715 4.59 -22.19 -8.18
C THR A 715 6.00 -21.64 -8.40
N LEU A 716 6.43 -21.60 -9.65
CA LEU A 716 7.71 -21.01 -10.07
C LEU A 716 7.46 -19.77 -10.89
N LEU A 717 8.20 -18.70 -10.60
CA LEU A 717 8.21 -17.46 -11.39
C LEU A 717 9.54 -17.33 -12.13
N PHE A 718 9.50 -17.29 -13.46
CA PHE A 718 10.68 -17.15 -14.31
C PHE A 718 10.77 -15.76 -14.92
N ASP A 719 11.97 -15.20 -14.91
CA ASP A 719 12.31 -14.03 -15.70
C ASP A 719 12.19 -14.37 -17.20
N GLU A 720 11.40 -13.62 -17.96
CA GLU A 720 11.08 -13.96 -19.35
C GLU A 720 12.26 -13.77 -20.31
N ASP A 721 13.24 -12.95 -19.94
CA ASP A 721 14.36 -12.60 -20.81
C ASP A 721 15.56 -13.50 -20.58
N THR A 722 15.86 -13.74 -19.31
CA THR A 722 17.02 -14.51 -18.87
C THR A 722 16.68 -15.96 -18.53
N GLY A 723 15.41 -16.28 -18.30
CA GLY A 723 14.96 -17.60 -17.85
C GLY A 723 15.38 -17.93 -16.43
N ARG A 724 15.91 -16.96 -15.68
CA ARG A 724 16.29 -17.16 -14.28
C ARG A 724 15.04 -17.37 -13.44
N LEU A 725 15.12 -18.27 -12.46
CA LEU A 725 14.07 -18.41 -11.47
C LEU A 725 14.13 -17.19 -10.54
N LEU A 726 13.04 -16.43 -10.46
CA LEU A 726 12.89 -15.24 -9.61
C LEU A 726 12.37 -15.63 -8.23
N SER A 727 11.33 -16.45 -8.19
CA SER A 727 10.76 -16.95 -6.94
C SER A 727 10.18 -18.36 -7.05
N HIS A 728 10.08 -19.03 -5.91
CA HIS A 728 9.42 -20.32 -5.73
C HIS A 728 8.48 -20.22 -4.53
N VAL A 729 7.21 -20.52 -4.75
CA VAL A 729 6.13 -20.39 -3.77
C VAL A 729 5.52 -21.76 -3.52
N LYS A 730 5.35 -22.12 -2.25
CA LYS A 730 4.60 -23.31 -1.83
C LYS A 730 3.34 -22.87 -1.11
N THR A 731 2.17 -23.32 -1.54
CA THR A 731 0.92 -23.08 -0.82
C THR A 731 0.20 -24.39 -0.49
N SER A 732 -0.53 -24.40 0.61
CA SER A 732 -1.37 -25.53 1.02
C SER A 732 -2.61 -25.65 0.13
N ALA A 733 -3.39 -26.72 0.34
CA ALA A 733 -4.66 -26.90 -0.35
C ALA A 733 -5.71 -25.81 -0.07
N ASP A 734 -5.56 -25.09 1.05
CA ASP A 734 -6.41 -23.96 1.45
C ASP A 734 -5.75 -22.61 1.11
N ASP A 735 -4.84 -22.58 0.14
CA ASP A 735 -4.07 -21.41 -0.34
C ASP A 735 -3.23 -20.70 0.75
N THR A 736 -3.00 -21.34 1.90
CA THR A 736 -2.09 -20.81 2.92
C THR A 736 -0.65 -20.94 2.45
N LEU A 737 0.12 -19.85 2.44
CA LEU A 737 1.53 -19.85 2.09
C LEU A 737 2.33 -20.68 3.09
N LEU A 738 3.03 -21.70 2.58
CA LEU A 738 3.86 -22.63 3.35
C LEU A 738 5.33 -22.25 3.29
N ALA A 739 5.78 -21.73 2.15
CA ALA A 739 7.15 -21.24 2.00
C ALA A 739 7.22 -20.27 0.82
N TYR A 740 8.11 -19.30 0.93
CA TYR A 740 8.46 -18.41 -0.17
C TYR A 740 9.99 -18.34 -0.29
N TYR A 741 10.52 -18.63 -1.47
CA TYR A 741 11.94 -18.51 -1.78
C TYR A 741 12.12 -17.43 -2.85
N LEU A 742 12.89 -16.40 -2.54
CA LEU A 742 13.25 -15.33 -3.47
C LEU A 742 14.70 -15.49 -3.90
N PHE A 743 14.93 -15.75 -5.19
CA PHE A 743 16.26 -15.98 -5.74
C PHE A 743 16.87 -14.64 -6.16
N LEU A 744 17.95 -14.22 -5.49
CA LEU A 744 18.55 -12.90 -5.71
C LEU A 744 19.75 -12.97 -6.65
N ASP A 745 20.63 -13.93 -6.43
CA ASP A 745 21.87 -14.06 -7.22
C ASP A 745 22.32 -15.53 -7.34
N SER A 746 22.99 -15.83 -8.44
CA SER A 746 23.58 -17.14 -8.73
C SER A 746 24.74 -16.99 -9.72
N ALA A 747 25.95 -17.35 -9.29
CA ALA A 747 27.16 -17.16 -10.07
C ALA A 747 28.23 -18.21 -9.74
N ARG A 748 29.37 -18.13 -10.45
CA ARG A 748 30.62 -18.78 -10.02
C ARG A 748 31.59 -17.73 -9.52
N THR A 749 32.35 -18.07 -8.49
CA THR A 749 33.31 -17.17 -7.85
C THR A 749 34.52 -17.95 -7.32
N ASP A 750 35.68 -17.31 -7.22
CA ASP A 750 36.89 -17.88 -6.62
C ASP A 750 37.01 -17.58 -5.11
N THR A 751 36.12 -16.73 -4.58
CA THR A 751 36.12 -16.32 -3.17
C THR A 751 34.87 -16.80 -2.43
N ILE A 752 35.03 -17.07 -1.14
CA ILE A 752 33.94 -17.35 -0.17
C ILE A 752 33.73 -16.18 0.79
N GLU A 753 34.34 -15.04 0.48
CA GLU A 753 34.14 -13.80 1.22
C GLU A 753 32.69 -13.36 1.10
N GLU A 754 32.23 -12.59 2.09
CA GLU A 754 30.87 -12.11 2.15
C GLU A 754 30.63 -11.09 1.03
N ALA A 755 30.17 -11.58 -0.12
CA ALA A 755 29.49 -10.74 -1.09
C ALA A 755 28.08 -10.44 -0.54
N PRO A 756 27.66 -9.17 -0.45
CA PRO A 756 26.26 -8.87 -0.20
C PRO A 756 25.44 -9.54 -1.30
N CYS A 757 24.29 -10.11 -0.93
CA CYS A 757 23.30 -10.46 -1.95
C CYS A 757 23.00 -9.18 -2.72
N GLY A 758 23.18 -9.22 -4.05
CA GLY A 758 22.95 -8.05 -4.89
C GLY A 758 21.57 -7.48 -4.56
N ASP A 759 21.51 -6.19 -4.27
CA ASP A 759 20.20 -5.54 -4.12
C ASP A 759 19.54 -5.59 -5.50
N PRO A 760 18.34 -6.14 -5.65
CA PRO A 760 17.71 -6.31 -6.95
C PRO A 760 17.55 -4.98 -7.69
N ALA A 761 17.48 -3.85 -6.96
CA ALA A 761 17.44 -2.50 -7.51
C ALA A 761 18.77 -1.99 -8.12
N THR A 762 19.89 -2.70 -7.91
CA THR A 762 21.25 -2.25 -8.29
C THR A 762 21.90 -3.07 -9.40
N VAL A 763 21.19 -4.05 -9.99
CA VAL A 763 21.71 -4.74 -11.19
C VAL A 763 21.60 -3.78 -12.37
N SER A 764 22.75 -3.18 -12.67
CA SER A 764 22.98 -2.14 -13.66
C SER A 764 22.38 -2.46 -15.03
N SER A 765 21.79 -1.44 -15.63
CA SER A 765 21.47 -1.30 -17.05
C SER A 765 22.70 -1.23 -17.98
N ASP A 766 23.90 -1.52 -17.48
CA ASP A 766 25.11 -1.66 -18.29
C ASP A 766 25.26 -3.12 -18.76
N GLY A 767 24.49 -3.48 -19.77
CA GLY A 767 24.59 -4.72 -20.55
C GLY A 767 24.45 -4.44 -22.03
#